data_AF-A0A8X7MLT5-F1
#
_entry.id   AF-A0A8X7MLT5-F1
#
_cell.length_a   1.000
_cell.length_b   1.000
_cell.length_c   1.000
_cell.angle_alpha   90.00
_cell.angle_beta   90.00
_cell.angle_gamma   90.00
#
_symmetry.space_group_name_H-M   'P 1'
#
loop_
_entity.id
_entity.type
_entity.pdbx_description
1 polymer ?
#
loop_
_entity_poly.entity_id
_entity_poly.type
_entity_poly.pdbx_seq_one_letter_code
_entity_poly.pdbx_strand_id
1 'polypeptide(L)'
;GENHISLAPLFHLMVHIRGPICCALKRETVTTGPMGPPPSATQLAALISKSDCDGITVIPQLLKALTELPGGVEILKRLKWIRYGGSGLPNETKRILDGAGINYINSYGLSEASALADGNPNRWPANVKLDREWISDTGLHELKFEFFSKASDGVPDLYELIALAGDIPCSVSNVPGGYATGDLVERHPDYPEWFRIWGRKKAIVVLANGENAPIRALEEALEAHPWVRTALVYGTARPQVGVLVELDPEHAVGKGNQEADAAARNELWPTIEKVNAELPDFARLFKSMILFASPEVPIPRTDKGTPKRQVAMKMYEDDIDNLYTSVAAGTGAAVQFNSVDQESLQKMVISILHTIYGDDKEINPDTSLTLELGQDSLRATMTRTSIVASLRAASQSGNVPELAGFMPDDVPTLIAYQYSTPATLAHALHELVKGITRSPHDTEASEIELMRQLVKKYSDVLKSTHRPNGNALSNGSHNSGGRVSTHGSQQVVLLTGSTGAFGTCLLEQLVDNANVHQVICVIRSASSDQAALKARQVTAFVSKNLDPAPAHSPKVQFLHGNPSEDHLQIPEEVTTIIHAAWSVNFNLSLQDLVPEIEGTVRLLQHCQRTGARLVFASSVSTVMGAPPEGQGSRFIEEDEDAPLEWAVMGYGRSKAVVEKLISSAVHEAGVEAMSIRFGQITGDSRSGAWNAQERVPSIFRSATALSALPDDMGTVDWLTVNDAMQVTVAAAIGQDVTSATSASKQNVVNLVNPNKVPWLTAVKAFQAHMPSSVELLPTREWFQRLLDAQKRTEAAGDFERASVQIPVLKLVSSFGGRVGQAMAGTAATLLQVKEAIRLSQGQLLSATAIDEHTAGLYLQFWESQTKQEQARA
;
A
#
# COMPACT_ATOMS: atom_id res chain seq x y z
N GLY A 1 11.48 -18.41 50.56
CA GLY A 1 11.38 -17.81 49.23
C GLY A 1 10.25 -18.49 48.49
N GLU A 2 9.96 -18.01 47.28
CA GLU A 2 9.03 -18.71 46.39
C GLU A 2 9.55 -20.11 46.04
N ASN A 3 8.64 -21.03 45.76
CA ASN A 3 8.97 -22.37 45.26
C ASN A 3 8.55 -22.48 43.79
N HIS A 4 9.44 -22.83 42.87
CA HIS A 4 9.05 -22.94 41.46
C HIS A 4 9.68 -24.13 40.74
N ILE A 5 9.02 -24.52 39.66
CA ILE A 5 9.46 -25.62 38.80
C ILE A 5 10.33 -25.06 37.66
N SER A 6 11.48 -25.68 37.42
CA SER A 6 12.33 -25.43 36.25
C SER A 6 12.65 -26.75 35.56
N LEU A 7 12.24 -26.89 34.29
CA LEU A 7 12.30 -28.17 33.55
C LEU A 7 13.29 -28.18 32.40
N ALA A 8 13.94 -27.06 32.12
CA ALA A 8 14.90 -27.05 31.03
C ALA A 8 16.12 -27.92 31.41
N PRO A 9 16.85 -28.45 30.42
CA PRO A 9 18.07 -29.22 30.69
C PRO A 9 19.16 -28.36 31.35
N LEU A 10 20.03 -28.98 32.15
CA LEU A 10 21.13 -28.27 32.82
C LEU A 10 22.10 -27.55 31.86
N PHE A 11 22.13 -27.87 30.57
CA PHE A 11 22.94 -27.14 29.58
C PHE A 11 22.26 -25.84 29.09
N HIS A 12 20.97 -25.65 29.36
CA HIS A 12 20.20 -24.52 28.87
C HIS A 12 20.26 -23.36 29.86
N LEU A 13 20.62 -22.16 29.37
CA LEU A 13 20.89 -21.00 30.23
C LEU A 13 19.75 -20.65 31.19
N MET A 14 18.51 -20.76 30.73
CA MET A 14 17.29 -20.53 31.53
C MET A 14 17.29 -21.27 32.87
N VAL A 15 17.88 -22.47 32.94
CA VAL A 15 17.94 -23.30 34.16
C VAL A 15 18.98 -22.80 35.13
N HIS A 16 20.09 -22.25 34.63
CA HIS A 16 21.07 -21.63 35.52
C HIS A 16 20.49 -20.37 36.17
N ILE A 17 19.84 -19.51 35.36
CA ILE A 17 19.22 -18.27 35.82
C ILE A 17 18.10 -18.56 36.82
N ARG A 18 17.16 -19.45 36.47
CA ARG A 18 15.99 -19.79 37.29
C ARG A 18 16.18 -21.01 38.18
N GLY A 19 17.40 -21.50 38.34
CA GLY A 19 17.72 -22.64 39.20
C GLY A 19 18.75 -22.21 40.24
N PRO A 20 20.02 -22.67 40.14
CA PRO A 20 21.06 -22.38 41.12
C PRO A 20 21.23 -20.90 41.47
N ILE A 21 21.11 -19.98 40.50
CA ILE A 21 21.29 -18.53 40.75
C ILE A 21 20.15 -17.99 41.62
N CYS A 22 18.89 -18.32 41.33
CA CYS A 22 17.77 -17.90 42.16
C CYS A 22 17.79 -18.58 43.54
N CYS A 23 18.18 -19.86 43.64
CA CYS A 23 18.40 -20.53 44.91
C CYS A 23 19.44 -19.78 45.77
N ALA A 24 20.57 -19.42 45.16
CA ALA A 24 21.68 -18.77 45.85
C ALA A 24 21.40 -17.32 46.24
N LEU A 25 20.83 -16.53 45.32
CA LEU A 25 20.67 -15.07 45.51
C LEU A 25 19.33 -14.68 46.13
N LYS A 26 18.26 -15.43 45.85
CA LYS A 26 16.88 -15.08 46.27
C LYS A 26 16.30 -16.00 47.34
N ARG A 27 17.03 -17.04 47.75
CA ARG A 27 16.57 -18.06 48.72
C ARG A 27 15.23 -18.71 48.29
N GLU A 28 15.09 -18.89 46.98
CA GLU A 28 13.98 -19.62 46.35
C GLU A 28 14.24 -21.14 46.40
N THR A 29 13.18 -21.95 46.42
CA THR A 29 13.28 -23.40 46.28
C THR A 29 12.96 -23.78 44.85
N VAL A 30 13.84 -24.56 44.20
CA VAL A 30 13.63 -24.96 42.80
C VAL A 30 13.42 -26.46 42.71
N THR A 31 12.27 -26.86 42.21
CA THR A 31 11.93 -28.25 41.91
C THR A 31 12.29 -28.54 40.46
N THR A 32 13.24 -29.43 40.23
CA THR A 32 13.63 -29.88 38.88
C THR A 32 12.99 -31.23 38.57
N GLY A 33 12.60 -31.44 37.31
CA GLY A 33 12.15 -32.76 36.85
C GLY A 33 13.26 -33.81 36.90
N PRO A 34 12.93 -35.12 36.81
CA PRO A 34 13.94 -36.18 36.75
C PRO A 34 14.85 -36.01 35.52
N MET A 35 16.13 -36.34 35.68
CA MET A 35 17.11 -36.32 34.58
C MET A 35 16.68 -37.30 33.49
N GLY A 36 16.37 -36.80 32.28
CA GLY A 36 15.81 -37.60 31.19
C GLY A 36 15.25 -36.75 30.04
N PRO A 37 14.53 -37.35 29.06
CA PRO A 37 13.85 -36.60 28.01
C PRO A 37 12.83 -35.61 28.61
N PRO A 38 12.47 -34.53 27.87
CA PRO A 38 11.51 -33.54 28.34
C PRO A 38 10.21 -34.22 28.83
N PRO A 39 9.64 -33.80 29.98
CA PRO A 39 8.43 -34.41 30.50
C PRO A 39 7.26 -34.16 29.55
N SER A 40 6.38 -35.16 29.38
CA SER A 40 5.12 -34.95 28.69
C SER A 40 4.21 -33.99 29.46
N ALA A 41 3.23 -33.40 28.78
CA ALA A 41 2.26 -32.50 29.43
C ALA A 41 1.57 -33.18 30.62
N THR A 42 1.24 -34.48 30.53
CA THR A 42 0.61 -35.25 31.61
C THR A 42 1.53 -35.43 32.81
N GLN A 43 2.81 -35.73 32.56
CA GLN A 43 3.81 -35.83 33.63
C GLN A 43 4.01 -34.49 34.33
N LEU A 44 4.01 -33.40 33.55
CA LEU A 44 4.13 -32.06 34.10
C LEU A 44 2.89 -31.65 34.90
N ALA A 45 1.69 -31.93 34.41
CA ALA A 45 0.44 -31.70 35.13
C ALA A 45 0.44 -32.44 36.48
N ALA A 46 0.92 -33.68 36.51
CA ALA A 46 1.07 -34.45 37.74
C ALA A 46 2.12 -33.85 38.69
N LEU A 47 3.24 -33.34 38.16
CA LEU A 47 4.28 -32.68 38.95
C LEU A 47 3.75 -31.41 39.61
N ILE A 48 3.12 -30.51 38.83
CA ILE A 48 2.49 -29.28 39.35
C ILE A 48 1.44 -29.64 40.40
N SER A 49 0.67 -30.71 40.17
CA SER A 49 -0.40 -31.08 41.10
C SER A 49 0.10 -31.61 42.44
N LYS A 50 1.25 -32.28 42.44
CA LYS A 50 1.89 -32.91 43.60
C LYS A 50 2.93 -32.02 44.28
N SER A 51 3.28 -30.89 43.69
CA SER A 51 4.22 -29.93 44.27
C SER A 51 3.47 -28.74 44.92
N ASP A 52 4.10 -28.14 45.94
CA ASP A 52 3.68 -26.86 46.53
C ASP A 52 4.41 -25.71 45.84
N CYS A 53 4.40 -25.69 44.50
CA CYS A 53 5.09 -24.66 43.73
C CYS A 53 4.17 -23.45 43.47
N ASP A 54 4.72 -22.26 43.66
CA ASP A 54 4.14 -20.96 43.34
C ASP A 54 4.21 -20.63 41.84
N GLY A 55 5.18 -21.18 41.10
CA GLY A 55 5.34 -20.87 39.68
C GLY A 55 6.10 -21.91 38.87
N ILE A 56 6.14 -21.69 37.55
CA ILE A 56 6.83 -22.57 36.61
C ILE A 56 7.48 -21.79 35.48
N THR A 57 8.65 -22.24 35.03
CA THR A 57 9.24 -21.82 33.75
C THR A 57 9.14 -22.96 32.73
N VAL A 58 8.48 -22.71 31.59
CA VAL A 58 8.10 -23.74 30.60
C VAL A 58 8.19 -23.20 29.17
N ILE A 59 8.46 -24.07 28.20
CA ILE A 59 8.45 -23.70 26.78
C ILE A 59 7.01 -23.61 26.23
N PRO A 60 6.73 -22.74 25.24
CA PRO A 60 5.38 -22.53 24.69
C PRO A 60 4.65 -23.80 24.25
N GLN A 61 5.37 -24.73 23.60
CA GLN A 61 4.79 -25.98 23.11
C GLN A 61 4.20 -26.83 24.24
N LEU A 62 4.91 -26.91 25.38
CA LEU A 62 4.47 -27.69 26.52
C LEU A 62 3.35 -26.98 27.30
N LEU A 63 3.35 -25.64 27.31
CA LEU A 63 2.26 -24.85 27.86
C LEU A 63 0.96 -25.01 27.05
N LYS A 64 1.05 -25.01 25.71
CA LYS A 64 -0.09 -25.34 24.82
C LYS A 64 -0.61 -26.75 25.13
N ALA A 65 0.26 -27.74 25.14
CA ALA A 65 -0.12 -29.12 25.43
C ALA A 65 -0.79 -29.26 26.81
N LEU A 66 -0.33 -28.51 27.82
CA LEU A 66 -0.98 -28.45 29.13
C LEU A 66 -2.39 -27.85 29.06
N THR A 67 -2.62 -26.80 28.28
CA THR A 67 -3.97 -26.21 28.12
C THR A 67 -4.95 -27.14 27.41
N GLU A 68 -4.44 -28.07 26.58
CA GLU A 68 -5.25 -29.06 25.85
C GLU A 68 -5.59 -30.30 26.69
N LEU A 69 -4.90 -30.51 27.82
CA LEU A 69 -5.20 -31.64 28.70
C LEU A 69 -6.53 -31.44 29.44
N PRO A 70 -7.32 -32.52 29.63
CA PRO A 70 -8.46 -32.50 30.53
C PRO A 70 -8.04 -32.03 31.93
N GLY A 71 -8.64 -30.93 32.40
CA GLY A 71 -8.32 -30.31 33.70
C GLY A 71 -6.99 -29.54 33.76
N GLY A 72 -6.26 -29.41 32.65
CA GLY A 72 -4.96 -28.75 32.61
C GLY A 72 -5.02 -27.27 33.00
N VAL A 73 -6.04 -26.53 32.55
CA VAL A 73 -6.26 -25.13 32.94
C VAL A 73 -6.47 -24.98 34.46
N GLU A 74 -7.19 -25.90 35.10
CA GLU A 74 -7.42 -25.87 36.55
C GLU A 74 -6.12 -26.15 37.34
N ILE A 75 -5.25 -27.00 36.80
CA ILE A 75 -3.91 -27.23 37.36
C ILE A 75 -3.06 -25.94 37.26
N LEU A 76 -3.11 -25.26 36.11
CA LEU A 76 -2.35 -24.02 35.88
C LEU A 76 -2.83 -22.86 36.78
N LYS A 77 -4.13 -22.78 37.10
CA LYS A 77 -4.68 -21.77 38.03
C LYS A 77 -4.10 -21.84 39.45
N ARG A 78 -3.54 -22.99 39.85
CA ARG A 78 -2.89 -23.14 41.17
C ARG A 78 -1.58 -22.35 41.27
N LEU A 79 -0.97 -22.00 40.13
CA LEU A 79 0.27 -21.26 40.06
C LEU A 79 0.01 -19.75 40.13
N LYS A 80 0.82 -19.04 40.91
CA LYS A 80 0.83 -17.57 40.99
C LYS A 80 1.39 -16.92 39.74
N TRP A 81 2.31 -17.61 39.04
CA TRP A 81 2.87 -17.14 37.78
C TRP A 81 3.38 -18.29 36.90
N ILE A 82 3.30 -18.09 35.59
CA ILE A 82 3.87 -18.97 34.56
C ILE A 82 4.83 -18.14 33.72
N ARG A 83 6.07 -18.58 33.54
CA ARG A 83 7.04 -17.91 32.66
C ARG A 83 7.33 -18.77 31.44
N TYR A 84 7.34 -18.15 30.27
CA TYR A 84 7.75 -18.79 29.02
C TYR A 84 8.76 -17.92 28.28
N GLY A 85 9.44 -18.52 27.30
CA GLY A 85 10.43 -17.83 26.48
C GLY A 85 10.96 -18.73 25.37
N GLY A 86 11.73 -18.14 24.46
CA GLY A 86 12.32 -18.81 23.30
C GLY A 86 11.47 -18.82 22.04
N SER A 87 10.14 -18.69 22.15
CA SER A 87 9.22 -18.43 21.04
C SER A 87 7.93 -17.79 21.55
N GLY A 88 7.13 -17.22 20.64
CA GLY A 88 5.81 -16.66 20.96
C GLY A 88 4.79 -17.73 21.32
N LEU A 89 3.77 -17.36 22.11
CA LEU A 89 2.66 -18.25 22.43
C LEU A 89 1.61 -18.24 21.30
N PRO A 90 0.98 -19.37 20.93
CA PRO A 90 -0.15 -19.36 19.99
C PRO A 90 -1.34 -18.54 20.54
N ASN A 91 -2.02 -17.80 19.65
CA ASN A 91 -3.11 -16.90 20.05
C ASN A 91 -4.27 -17.64 20.75
N GLU A 92 -4.55 -18.89 20.34
CA GLU A 92 -5.54 -19.74 21.01
C GLU A 92 -5.15 -20.03 22.47
N THR A 93 -3.89 -20.41 22.71
CA THR A 93 -3.38 -20.64 24.07
C THR A 93 -3.46 -19.38 24.92
N LYS A 94 -3.13 -18.20 24.37
CA LYS A 94 -3.28 -16.92 25.08
C LYS A 94 -4.72 -16.67 25.51
N ARG A 95 -5.68 -16.84 24.59
CA ARG A 95 -7.12 -16.65 24.88
C ARG A 95 -7.59 -17.56 26.02
N ILE A 96 -7.13 -18.81 26.06
CA ILE A 96 -7.44 -19.75 27.13
C ILE A 96 -6.88 -19.25 28.48
N LEU A 97 -5.60 -18.85 28.50
CA LEU A 97 -4.94 -18.38 29.73
C LEU A 97 -5.55 -17.07 30.25
N ASP A 98 -5.81 -16.10 29.37
CA ASP A 98 -6.43 -14.82 29.72
C ASP A 98 -7.88 -15.00 30.18
N GLY A 99 -8.67 -15.83 29.49
CA GLY A 99 -10.04 -16.15 29.88
C GLY A 99 -10.13 -16.88 31.23
N ALA A 100 -9.09 -17.63 31.59
CA ALA A 100 -8.96 -18.29 32.88
C ALA A 100 -8.37 -17.39 33.99
N GLY A 101 -7.96 -16.16 33.68
CA GLY A 101 -7.33 -15.24 34.63
C GLY A 101 -5.93 -15.69 35.08
N ILE A 102 -5.26 -16.55 34.32
CA ILE A 102 -3.95 -17.10 34.68
C ILE A 102 -2.87 -16.04 34.45
N ASN A 103 -1.96 -15.89 35.40
CA ASN A 103 -0.86 -14.95 35.28
C ASN A 103 0.33 -15.62 34.56
N TYR A 104 0.63 -15.16 33.35
CA TYR A 104 1.77 -15.63 32.58
C TYR A 104 2.64 -14.48 32.03
N ILE A 105 3.94 -14.73 31.89
CA ILE A 105 4.98 -13.74 31.64
C ILE A 105 5.87 -14.22 30.49
N ASN A 106 5.93 -13.45 29.41
CA ASN A 106 6.91 -13.64 28.36
C ASN A 106 8.30 -13.21 28.85
N SER A 107 9.33 -13.97 28.50
CA SER A 107 10.72 -13.64 28.81
C SER A 107 11.64 -13.93 27.63
N TYR A 108 12.58 -13.03 27.43
CA TYR A 108 13.51 -13.05 26.31
C TYR A 108 14.96 -13.00 26.80
N GLY A 109 15.79 -13.84 26.20
CA GLY A 109 17.20 -13.94 26.50
C GLY A 109 17.91 -14.91 25.56
N LEU A 110 19.24 -14.83 25.55
CA LEU A 110 20.13 -15.61 24.69
C LEU A 110 21.38 -16.02 25.45
N SER A 111 22.14 -16.99 24.93
CA SER A 111 23.33 -17.49 25.63
C SER A 111 24.43 -16.43 25.73
N GLU A 112 24.46 -15.55 24.73
CA GLU A 112 25.45 -14.52 24.50
C GLU A 112 25.24 -13.28 25.39
N ALA A 113 24.02 -13.03 25.84
CA ALA A 113 23.66 -11.82 26.60
C ALA A 113 22.67 -12.11 27.75
N SER A 114 22.57 -13.35 28.21
CA SER A 114 21.73 -13.74 29.35
C SER A 114 20.25 -13.35 29.20
N ALA A 115 19.56 -13.10 30.31
CA ALA A 115 18.20 -12.54 30.33
C ALA A 115 18.24 -11.05 29.98
N LEU A 116 17.50 -10.65 28.94
CA LEU A 116 17.45 -9.28 28.46
C LEU A 116 16.15 -8.58 28.86
N ALA A 117 15.01 -9.21 28.59
CA ALA A 117 13.72 -8.56 28.77
C ALA A 117 12.63 -9.53 29.28
N ASP A 118 11.63 -8.99 29.98
CA ASP A 118 10.41 -9.73 30.30
C ASP A 118 9.16 -8.84 30.40
N GLY A 119 8.00 -9.48 30.28
CA GLY A 119 6.69 -8.84 30.31
C GLY A 119 6.09 -8.77 31.71
N ASN A 120 6.87 -8.41 32.73
CA ASN A 120 6.40 -8.36 34.11
C ASN A 120 5.29 -7.30 34.29
N PRO A 121 4.05 -7.68 34.64
CA PRO A 121 2.94 -6.73 34.78
C PRO A 121 3.16 -5.65 35.83
N ASN A 122 4.00 -5.91 36.83
CA ASN A 122 4.32 -4.91 37.87
C ASN A 122 5.14 -3.74 37.35
N ARG A 123 5.72 -3.84 36.14
CA ARG A 123 6.43 -2.74 35.47
C ARG A 123 5.57 -2.02 34.44
N TRP A 124 4.31 -2.43 34.23
CA TRP A 124 3.45 -1.75 33.28
C TRP A 124 3.26 -0.27 33.66
N PRO A 125 3.11 0.62 32.67
CA PRO A 125 2.75 2.00 32.93
C PRO A 125 1.46 2.09 33.77
N ALA A 126 1.37 3.10 34.62
CA ALA A 126 0.25 3.25 35.54
C ALA A 126 -1.10 3.32 34.79
N ASN A 127 -2.07 2.50 35.19
CA ASN A 127 -3.39 2.36 34.56
C ASN A 127 -3.39 1.80 33.13
N VAL A 128 -2.30 1.16 32.70
CA VAL A 128 -2.19 0.56 31.36
C VAL A 128 -2.06 -0.96 31.50
N LYS A 129 -2.88 -1.67 30.72
CA LYS A 129 -2.78 -3.12 30.58
C LYS A 129 -2.23 -3.44 29.19
N LEU A 130 -0.94 -3.76 29.11
CA LEU A 130 -0.31 -4.14 27.86
C LEU A 130 -0.67 -5.59 27.49
N ASP A 131 -0.66 -5.89 26.18
CA ASP A 131 -0.58 -7.28 25.71
C ASP A 131 0.66 -7.93 26.35
N ARG A 132 0.52 -9.17 26.85
CA ARG A 132 1.58 -9.92 27.55
C ARG A 132 2.75 -10.31 26.63
N GLU A 133 2.66 -10.05 25.33
CA GLU A 133 3.76 -10.14 24.37
C GLU A 133 4.70 -8.92 24.39
N TRP A 134 4.27 -7.77 24.93
CA TRP A 134 5.16 -6.64 25.17
C TRP A 134 6.09 -6.95 26.35
N ILE A 135 7.39 -6.77 26.13
CA ILE A 135 8.44 -6.99 27.12
C ILE A 135 9.30 -5.73 27.27
N SER A 136 9.88 -5.55 28.45
CA SER A 136 10.79 -4.45 28.75
C SER A 136 12.12 -4.99 29.29
N ASP A 137 13.16 -4.16 29.22
CA ASP A 137 14.45 -4.44 29.85
C ASP A 137 14.30 -4.89 31.32
N THR A 138 15.11 -5.87 31.71
CA THR A 138 15.26 -6.35 33.09
C THR A 138 16.24 -5.52 33.93
N GLY A 139 17.04 -4.66 33.29
CA GLY A 139 18.05 -3.79 33.89
C GLY A 139 19.45 -4.40 33.96
N LEU A 140 19.64 -5.63 33.47
CA LEU A 140 20.94 -6.33 33.49
C LEU A 140 21.89 -5.86 32.37
N HIS A 141 21.32 -5.41 31.26
CA HIS A 141 22.04 -4.94 30.07
C HIS A 141 21.42 -3.63 29.62
N GLU A 142 22.19 -2.78 28.95
CA GLU A 142 21.60 -1.63 28.26
C GLU A 142 21.08 -2.10 26.89
N LEU A 143 19.77 -1.96 26.65
CA LEU A 143 19.17 -2.33 25.38
C LEU A 143 19.16 -1.14 24.41
N LYS A 144 19.75 -1.35 23.23
CA LYS A 144 19.70 -0.41 22.12
C LYS A 144 18.87 -1.01 20.98
N PHE A 145 18.06 -0.18 20.35
CA PHE A 145 17.22 -0.53 19.21
C PHE A 145 17.74 0.18 17.97
N GLU A 146 18.33 -0.56 17.05
CA GLU A 146 18.81 -0.02 15.77
C GLU A 146 17.75 -0.22 14.70
N PHE A 147 17.30 0.85 14.04
CA PHE A 147 16.21 0.73 13.07
C PHE A 147 16.59 -0.23 11.93
N PHE A 148 15.68 -1.15 11.59
CA PHE A 148 15.88 -2.13 10.53
C PHE A 148 14.97 -1.86 9.33
N SER A 149 13.66 -1.73 9.52
CA SER A 149 12.72 -1.49 8.42
C SER A 149 11.49 -0.71 8.85
N LYS A 150 10.89 0.03 7.89
CA LYS A 150 9.65 0.76 8.13
C LYS A 150 8.46 -0.17 8.02
N ALA A 151 7.38 0.18 8.71
CA ALA A 151 6.08 -0.40 8.51
C ALA A 151 5.68 -0.34 7.03
N SER A 152 5.33 -1.50 6.47
CA SER A 152 4.67 -1.69 5.19
C SER A 152 3.49 -2.64 5.39
N ASP A 153 2.59 -2.81 4.41
CA ASP A 153 1.28 -3.46 4.57
C ASP A 153 1.27 -4.69 5.52
N GLY A 154 0.83 -4.48 6.77
CA GLY A 154 0.71 -5.51 7.82
C GLY A 154 1.96 -5.80 8.65
N VAL A 155 3.10 -5.15 8.36
CA VAL A 155 4.38 -5.24 9.09
C VAL A 155 4.62 -3.91 9.83
N PRO A 156 4.99 -3.90 11.12
CA PRO A 156 5.28 -2.67 11.87
C PRO A 156 6.72 -2.16 11.61
N ASP A 157 7.07 -1.03 12.21
CA ASP A 157 8.48 -0.60 12.25
C ASP A 157 9.30 -1.65 13.03
N LEU A 158 10.36 -2.17 12.39
CA LEU A 158 11.24 -3.17 12.98
C LEU A 158 12.59 -2.55 13.33
N TYR A 159 13.12 -2.97 14.48
CA TYR A 159 14.42 -2.57 14.99
C TYR A 159 15.25 -3.81 15.32
N GLU A 160 16.52 -3.85 14.95
CA GLU A 160 17.46 -4.83 15.48
C GLU A 160 17.76 -4.52 16.96
N LEU A 161 17.59 -5.54 17.80
CA LEU A 161 17.89 -5.46 19.22
C LEU A 161 19.38 -5.70 19.45
N ILE A 162 20.03 -4.75 20.13
CA ILE A 162 21.43 -4.83 20.54
C ILE A 162 21.48 -4.78 22.06
N ALA A 163 22.15 -5.76 22.66
CA ALA A 163 22.43 -5.77 24.09
C ALA A 163 23.83 -5.21 24.33
N LEU A 164 23.95 -4.08 25.01
CA LEU A 164 25.22 -3.53 25.47
C LEU A 164 25.49 -3.99 26.91
N ALA A 165 26.76 -4.04 27.28
CA ALA A 165 27.15 -4.36 28.66
C ALA A 165 26.52 -3.35 29.63
N GLY A 166 25.78 -3.87 30.62
CA GLY A 166 25.18 -3.10 31.70
C GLY A 166 25.79 -3.49 33.03
N ASP A 167 24.95 -3.83 34.01
CA ASP A 167 25.36 -4.39 35.31
C ASP A 167 26.15 -5.70 35.16
N ILE A 168 25.92 -6.44 34.07
CA ILE A 168 26.71 -7.60 33.68
C ILE A 168 27.23 -7.46 32.24
N PRO A 169 28.41 -8.05 31.93
CA PRO A 169 28.91 -8.09 30.58
C PRO A 169 28.14 -9.11 29.72
N CYS A 170 28.08 -8.86 28.40
CA CYS A 170 27.72 -9.90 27.45
C CYS A 170 28.78 -11.01 27.47
N SER A 171 28.36 -12.27 27.42
CA SER A 171 29.24 -13.46 27.40
C SER A 171 30.15 -13.48 26.16
N VAL A 172 29.67 -12.93 25.05
CA VAL A 172 30.41 -12.72 23.81
C VAL A 172 30.02 -11.37 23.21
N SER A 173 30.89 -10.80 22.39
CA SER A 173 30.68 -9.50 21.75
C SER A 173 30.93 -9.60 20.25
N ASN A 174 30.00 -9.06 19.45
CA ASN A 174 30.10 -8.96 17.99
C ASN A 174 29.96 -7.51 17.48
N VAL A 175 29.74 -6.55 18.39
CA VAL A 175 29.71 -5.10 18.17
C VAL A 175 30.44 -4.40 19.33
N PRO A 176 30.97 -3.18 19.15
CA PRO A 176 31.66 -2.46 20.21
C PRO A 176 30.80 -2.34 21.49
N GLY A 177 31.28 -2.91 22.59
CA GLY A 177 30.63 -2.80 23.91
C GLY A 177 29.40 -3.71 24.11
N GLY A 178 29.09 -4.62 23.18
CA GLY A 178 27.91 -5.46 23.32
C GLY A 178 27.75 -6.57 22.26
N TYR A 179 26.52 -7.01 22.11
CA TYR A 179 26.10 -8.08 21.22
C TYR A 179 24.85 -7.68 20.44
N ALA A 180 24.98 -7.52 19.12
CA ALA A 180 23.86 -7.46 18.20
C ALA A 180 23.20 -8.84 18.11
N THR A 181 21.96 -8.93 18.58
CA THR A 181 21.25 -10.21 18.74
C THR A 181 20.84 -10.83 17.41
N GLY A 182 20.71 -10.00 16.36
CA GLY A 182 20.12 -10.39 15.10
C GLY A 182 18.61 -10.67 15.19
N ASP A 183 17.95 -10.32 16.31
CA ASP A 183 16.50 -10.35 16.47
C ASP A 183 15.92 -8.96 16.19
N LEU A 184 14.82 -8.95 15.45
CA LEU A 184 14.05 -7.77 15.08
C LEU A 184 12.85 -7.64 15.98
N VAL A 185 12.58 -6.41 16.41
CA VAL A 185 11.55 -6.07 17.38
C VAL A 185 10.72 -4.89 16.91
N GLU A 186 9.45 -4.93 17.24
CA GLU A 186 8.54 -3.79 17.15
C GLU A 186 8.60 -3.03 18.49
N ARG A 187 8.69 -1.71 18.46
CA ARG A 187 8.64 -0.87 19.67
C ARG A 187 7.22 -0.39 19.93
N HIS A 188 6.82 -0.32 21.20
CA HIS A 188 5.51 0.20 21.55
C HIS A 188 5.46 1.72 21.24
N PRO A 189 4.46 2.22 20.50
CA PRO A 189 4.39 3.63 20.10
C PRO A 189 4.42 4.60 21.28
N ASP A 190 3.63 4.32 22.31
CA ASP A 190 3.49 5.19 23.48
C ASP A 190 4.50 4.92 24.61
N TYR A 191 5.15 3.74 24.62
CA TYR A 191 6.01 3.26 25.71
C TYR A 191 7.31 2.70 25.12
N PRO A 192 8.24 3.56 24.67
CA PRO A 192 9.34 3.16 23.80
C PRO A 192 10.35 2.17 24.43
N GLU A 193 10.30 1.98 25.74
CA GLU A 193 11.02 0.97 26.53
C GLU A 193 10.40 -0.43 26.47
N TRP A 194 9.17 -0.54 25.99
CA TRP A 194 8.47 -1.80 25.72
C TRP A 194 8.58 -2.16 24.24
N PHE A 195 8.84 -3.43 23.98
CA PHE A 195 8.99 -3.95 22.62
C PHE A 195 8.45 -5.37 22.52
N ARG A 196 8.18 -5.83 21.30
CA ARG A 196 7.73 -7.19 21.00
C ARG A 196 8.67 -7.80 19.97
N ILE A 197 9.10 -9.03 20.21
CA ILE A 197 9.95 -9.76 19.26
C ILE A 197 9.13 -10.11 18.02
N TRP A 198 9.58 -9.67 16.84
CA TRP A 198 8.96 -9.96 15.56
C TRP A 198 9.56 -11.20 14.90
N GLY A 199 10.89 -11.32 14.93
CA GLY A 199 11.60 -12.44 14.31
C GLY A 199 13.09 -12.21 14.23
N ARG A 200 13.80 -13.03 13.44
CA ARG A 200 15.24 -12.87 13.21
C ARG A 200 15.49 -12.04 11.96
N LYS A 201 16.49 -11.17 11.99
CA LYS A 201 17.01 -10.42 10.83
C LYS A 201 17.35 -11.33 9.64
N LYS A 202 17.86 -12.53 9.93
CA LYS A 202 18.17 -13.56 8.91
C LYS A 202 16.95 -14.27 8.34
N ALA A 203 15.76 -14.03 8.89
CA ALA A 203 14.48 -14.58 8.48
C ALA A 203 13.59 -13.52 7.80
N ILE A 204 14.20 -12.47 7.27
CA ILE A 204 13.58 -11.47 6.39
C ILE A 204 14.41 -11.39 5.09
N VAL A 205 13.72 -11.31 3.96
CA VAL A 205 14.32 -10.99 2.66
C VAL A 205 13.87 -9.59 2.26
N VAL A 206 14.83 -8.73 1.97
CA VAL A 206 14.58 -7.35 1.54
C VAL A 206 14.58 -7.30 0.01
N LEU A 207 13.41 -7.08 -0.58
CA LEU A 207 13.21 -7.05 -2.03
C LEU A 207 13.77 -5.76 -2.66
N ALA A 208 13.90 -5.74 -3.99
CA ALA A 208 14.42 -4.59 -4.75
C ALA A 208 13.58 -3.31 -4.59
N ASN A 209 12.28 -3.46 -4.30
CA ASN A 209 11.36 -2.35 -4.00
C ASN A 209 11.45 -1.86 -2.55
N GLY A 210 12.33 -2.44 -1.73
CA GLY A 210 12.51 -2.12 -0.31
C GLY A 210 11.52 -2.83 0.63
N GLU A 211 10.63 -3.67 0.09
CA GLU A 211 9.69 -4.44 0.91
C GLU A 211 10.40 -5.54 1.69
N ASN A 212 9.97 -5.73 2.94
CA ASN A 212 10.56 -6.70 3.85
C ASN A 212 9.68 -7.95 3.89
N ALA A 213 10.01 -8.93 3.06
CA ALA A 213 9.28 -10.19 3.01
C ALA A 213 9.63 -11.04 4.24
N PRO A 214 8.66 -11.32 5.14
CA PRO A 214 8.87 -12.30 6.20
C PRO A 214 8.88 -13.70 5.59
N ILE A 215 9.99 -14.41 5.76
CA ILE A 215 10.20 -15.67 5.02
C ILE A 215 10.03 -16.93 5.88
N ARG A 216 9.97 -16.77 7.21
CA ARG A 216 9.95 -17.92 8.13
C ARG A 216 8.70 -18.79 7.99
N ALA A 217 7.53 -18.18 7.82
CA ALA A 217 6.29 -18.94 7.64
C ALA A 217 6.34 -19.82 6.39
N LEU A 218 6.95 -19.33 5.31
CA LEU A 218 7.12 -20.06 4.06
C LEU A 218 8.13 -21.21 4.21
N GLU A 219 9.27 -20.95 4.86
CA GLU A 219 10.29 -21.98 5.12
C GLU A 219 9.76 -23.07 6.06
N GLU A 220 9.11 -22.71 7.16
CA GLU A 220 8.58 -23.67 8.13
C GLU A 220 7.46 -24.53 7.56
N ALA A 221 6.56 -23.94 6.75
CA ALA A 221 5.51 -24.70 6.08
C ALA A 221 6.07 -25.70 5.07
N LEU A 222 7.10 -25.29 4.31
CA LEU A 222 7.77 -26.18 3.37
C LEU A 222 8.56 -27.25 4.12
N GLU A 223 9.32 -26.94 5.16
CA GLU A 223 10.09 -27.92 5.95
C GLU A 223 9.21 -28.89 6.74
N ALA A 224 7.94 -28.54 7.00
CA ALA A 224 6.96 -29.48 7.54
C ALA A 224 6.40 -30.45 6.49
N HIS A 225 6.65 -30.22 5.20
CA HIS A 225 6.17 -31.07 4.11
C HIS A 225 7.00 -32.36 3.98
N PRO A 226 6.40 -33.55 3.80
CA PRO A 226 7.11 -34.83 3.78
C PRO A 226 8.21 -34.99 2.70
N TRP A 227 8.15 -34.19 1.63
CA TRP A 227 9.13 -34.24 0.54
C TRP A 227 10.33 -33.29 0.74
N VAL A 228 10.24 -32.37 1.68
CA VAL A 228 11.19 -31.27 1.80
C VAL A 228 12.11 -31.52 2.97
N ARG A 229 13.41 -31.59 2.67
CA ARG A 229 14.46 -31.71 3.66
C ARG A 229 14.89 -30.34 4.20
N THR A 230 14.91 -29.32 3.36
CA THR A 230 15.31 -27.95 3.72
C THR A 230 14.72 -26.96 2.71
N ALA A 231 14.21 -25.83 3.17
CA ALA A 231 13.76 -24.74 2.31
C ALA A 231 14.46 -23.42 2.68
N LEU A 232 15.01 -22.73 1.69
CA LEU A 232 15.69 -21.44 1.88
C LEU A 232 15.12 -20.41 0.89
N VAL A 233 14.42 -19.42 1.41
CA VAL A 233 13.88 -18.32 0.60
C VAL A 233 15.00 -17.37 0.20
N TYR A 234 14.98 -16.96 -1.05
CA TYR A 234 15.86 -15.98 -1.68
C TYR A 234 15.03 -14.82 -2.25
N GLY A 235 15.71 -13.80 -2.78
CA GLY A 235 15.06 -12.62 -3.36
C GLY A 235 15.63 -11.30 -2.88
N THR A 236 16.71 -11.30 -2.11
CA THR A 236 17.36 -10.07 -1.66
C THR A 236 17.78 -9.23 -2.87
N ALA A 237 17.36 -7.96 -2.91
CA ALA A 237 17.57 -7.06 -4.05
C ALA A 237 17.03 -7.59 -5.39
N ARG A 238 15.99 -8.45 -5.34
CA ARG A 238 15.26 -8.95 -6.50
C ARG A 238 13.80 -8.48 -6.43
N PRO A 239 13.07 -8.40 -7.55
CA PRO A 239 11.71 -7.82 -7.59
C PRO A 239 10.66 -8.59 -6.80
N GLN A 240 10.92 -9.86 -6.46
CA GLN A 240 10.01 -10.73 -5.71
C GLN A 240 10.80 -11.80 -4.95
N VAL A 241 10.14 -12.52 -4.06
CA VAL A 241 10.75 -13.67 -3.37
C VAL A 241 10.76 -14.91 -4.27
N GLY A 242 11.74 -15.79 -4.04
CA GLY A 242 11.78 -17.15 -4.58
C GLY A 242 12.24 -18.13 -3.50
N VAL A 243 12.14 -19.44 -3.74
CA VAL A 243 12.56 -20.45 -2.74
C VAL A 243 13.45 -21.52 -3.34
N LEU A 244 14.57 -21.80 -2.68
CA LEU A 244 15.46 -22.93 -2.97
C LEU A 244 15.04 -24.10 -2.06
N VAL A 245 14.62 -25.20 -2.66
CA VAL A 245 14.11 -26.39 -1.96
C VAL A 245 15.06 -27.56 -2.17
N GLU A 246 15.58 -28.11 -1.08
CA GLU A 246 16.24 -29.42 -1.08
C GLU A 246 15.20 -30.47 -0.70
N LEU A 247 14.93 -31.38 -1.64
CA LEU A 247 14.02 -32.49 -1.43
C LEU A 247 14.72 -33.62 -0.68
N ASP A 248 13.93 -34.45 0.00
CA ASP A 248 14.45 -35.68 0.59
C ASP A 248 15.02 -36.61 -0.50
N PRO A 249 16.05 -37.42 -0.19
CA PRO A 249 16.74 -38.25 -1.17
C PRO A 249 15.82 -39.17 -2.00
N GLU A 250 14.70 -39.62 -1.44
CA GLU A 250 13.70 -40.47 -2.10
C GLU A 250 12.89 -39.72 -3.18
N HIS A 251 12.86 -38.39 -3.11
CA HIS A 251 12.12 -37.49 -3.99
C HIS A 251 13.03 -36.54 -4.78
N ALA A 252 14.34 -36.74 -4.70
CA ALA A 252 15.29 -35.76 -5.20
C ALA A 252 15.29 -35.69 -6.74
N VAL A 253 15.32 -34.47 -7.27
CA VAL A 253 15.28 -34.21 -8.71
C VAL A 253 16.69 -33.97 -9.25
N GLY A 254 17.06 -34.68 -10.31
CA GLY A 254 18.35 -34.50 -10.99
C GLY A 254 18.41 -33.19 -11.78
N LYS A 255 19.59 -32.57 -11.86
CA LYS A 255 19.79 -31.29 -12.56
C LYS A 255 19.36 -31.39 -14.03
N GLY A 256 18.46 -30.49 -14.46
CA GLY A 256 17.98 -30.39 -15.85
C GLY A 256 16.81 -31.32 -16.22
N ASN A 257 16.25 -32.07 -15.26
CA ASN A 257 15.05 -32.88 -15.49
C ASN A 257 13.77 -32.04 -15.30
N GLN A 258 13.35 -31.36 -16.36
CA GLN A 258 12.19 -30.45 -16.34
C GLN A 258 10.87 -31.11 -15.95
N GLU A 259 10.66 -32.38 -16.31
CA GLU A 259 9.42 -33.10 -16.00
C GLU A 259 9.33 -33.43 -14.50
N ALA A 260 10.43 -33.86 -13.91
CA ALA A 260 10.51 -34.11 -12.47
C ALA A 260 10.45 -32.80 -11.65
N ASP A 261 11.06 -31.71 -12.14
CA ASP A 261 10.94 -30.38 -11.54
C ASP A 261 9.48 -29.90 -11.54
N ALA A 262 8.77 -30.07 -12.67
CA ALA A 262 7.36 -29.70 -12.77
C ALA A 262 6.48 -30.51 -11.81
N ALA A 263 6.70 -31.82 -11.71
CA ALA A 263 5.99 -32.70 -10.77
C ALA A 263 6.22 -32.29 -9.31
N ALA A 264 7.48 -32.02 -8.92
CA ALA A 264 7.81 -31.58 -7.58
C ALA A 264 7.21 -30.19 -7.26
N ARG A 265 7.20 -29.25 -8.21
CA ARG A 265 6.52 -27.94 -8.02
C ARG A 265 5.03 -28.12 -7.78
N ASN A 266 4.38 -29.00 -8.55
CA ASN A 266 2.95 -29.26 -8.41
C ASN A 266 2.59 -29.86 -7.05
N GLU A 267 3.43 -30.74 -6.51
CA GLU A 267 3.22 -31.32 -5.18
C GLU A 267 3.34 -30.29 -4.05
N LEU A 268 4.34 -29.40 -4.13
CA LEU A 268 4.58 -28.40 -3.09
C LEU A 268 3.60 -27.22 -3.16
N TRP A 269 3.00 -26.96 -4.33
CA TRP A 269 2.20 -25.77 -4.58
C TRP A 269 0.99 -25.59 -3.63
N PRO A 270 0.17 -26.62 -3.32
CA PRO A 270 -0.93 -26.48 -2.37
C PRO A 270 -0.51 -26.06 -0.96
N THR A 271 0.71 -26.41 -0.55
CA THR A 271 1.28 -25.98 0.74
C THR A 271 1.66 -24.51 0.69
N ILE A 272 2.27 -24.08 -0.41
CA ILE A 272 2.67 -22.69 -0.66
C ILE A 272 1.45 -21.77 -0.79
N GLU A 273 0.38 -22.19 -1.48
CA GLU A 273 -0.85 -21.40 -1.65
C GLU A 273 -1.51 -21.06 -0.31
N LYS A 274 -1.57 -22.03 0.61
CA LYS A 274 -2.10 -21.80 1.96
C LYS A 274 -1.33 -20.71 2.70
N VAL A 275 0.00 -20.71 2.59
CA VAL A 275 0.85 -19.69 3.22
C VAL A 275 0.72 -18.36 2.50
N ASN A 276 0.71 -18.35 1.16
CA ASN A 276 0.55 -17.14 0.36
C ASN A 276 -0.74 -16.37 0.69
N ALA A 277 -1.82 -17.06 1.03
CA ALA A 277 -3.10 -16.44 1.42
C ALA A 277 -2.99 -15.56 2.69
N GLU A 278 -2.02 -15.85 3.56
CA GLU A 278 -1.78 -15.12 4.80
C GLU A 278 -0.65 -14.08 4.68
N LEU A 279 0.08 -14.07 3.55
CA LEU A 279 1.19 -13.16 3.29
C LEU A 279 0.74 -11.87 2.57
N PRO A 280 1.42 -10.73 2.82
CA PRO A 280 1.29 -9.53 1.99
C PRO A 280 1.59 -9.83 0.52
N ASP A 281 0.96 -9.09 -0.40
CA ASP A 281 1.05 -9.35 -1.85
C ASP A 281 2.50 -9.44 -2.35
N PHE A 282 3.39 -8.57 -1.85
CA PHE A 282 4.82 -8.55 -2.22
C PHE A 282 5.63 -9.74 -1.70
N ALA A 283 5.16 -10.42 -0.65
CA ALA A 283 5.84 -11.55 -0.02
C ALA A 283 5.32 -12.91 -0.53
N ARG A 284 4.31 -12.91 -1.41
CA ARG A 284 3.77 -14.14 -2.00
C ARG A 284 4.76 -14.77 -2.97
N LEU A 285 4.93 -16.08 -2.84
CA LEU A 285 5.79 -16.88 -3.71
C LEU A 285 5.02 -17.33 -4.96
N PHE A 286 5.58 -17.11 -6.14
CA PHE A 286 5.03 -17.65 -7.39
C PHE A 286 5.60 -19.04 -7.71
N LYS A 287 4.81 -19.89 -8.38
CA LYS A 287 5.18 -21.28 -8.71
C LYS A 287 6.43 -21.37 -9.58
N SER A 288 6.61 -20.39 -10.47
CA SER A 288 7.80 -20.24 -11.31
C SER A 288 9.06 -19.92 -10.50
N MET A 289 8.93 -19.37 -9.29
CA MET A 289 10.04 -18.97 -8.41
C MET A 289 10.52 -20.06 -7.45
N ILE A 290 10.11 -21.31 -7.67
CA ILE A 290 10.63 -22.46 -6.94
C ILE A 290 11.90 -22.93 -7.66
N LEU A 291 12.99 -23.18 -6.94
CA LEU A 291 14.24 -23.73 -7.46
C LEU A 291 14.58 -24.98 -6.64
N PHE A 292 15.00 -26.07 -7.28
CA PHE A 292 15.39 -27.29 -6.56
C PHE A 292 16.91 -27.43 -6.46
N ALA A 293 17.37 -27.81 -5.27
CA ALA A 293 18.76 -28.16 -5.04
C ALA A 293 19.07 -29.52 -5.66
N SER A 294 20.09 -29.58 -6.54
CA SER A 294 20.59 -30.84 -7.10
C SER A 294 21.19 -31.75 -6.00
N PRO A 295 20.97 -33.08 -6.04
CA PRO A 295 21.65 -34.06 -5.19
C PRO A 295 23.18 -33.98 -5.27
N GLU A 296 23.71 -33.54 -6.41
CA GLU A 296 25.15 -33.40 -6.67
C GLU A 296 25.76 -32.20 -5.95
N VAL A 297 24.93 -31.23 -5.56
CA VAL A 297 25.34 -29.97 -4.93
C VAL A 297 24.42 -29.72 -3.71
N PRO A 298 24.44 -30.55 -2.67
CA PRO A 298 23.49 -30.41 -1.55
C PRO A 298 23.69 -29.11 -0.77
N ILE A 299 22.65 -28.65 -0.08
CA ILE A 299 22.73 -27.42 0.73
C ILE A 299 23.80 -27.61 1.82
N PRO A 300 24.81 -26.72 1.90
CA PRO A 300 25.88 -26.81 2.87
C PRO A 300 25.35 -26.65 4.30
N ARG A 301 25.89 -27.43 5.24
CA ARG A 301 25.46 -27.44 6.64
C ARG A 301 26.62 -27.17 7.61
N THR A 302 26.27 -26.79 8.84
CA THR A 302 27.19 -26.74 9.98
C THR A 302 27.37 -28.13 10.60
N ASP A 303 28.33 -28.28 11.52
CA ASP A 303 28.54 -29.53 12.27
C ASP A 303 27.32 -29.94 13.12
N LYS A 304 26.38 -29.01 13.36
CA LYS A 304 25.09 -29.25 14.02
C LYS A 304 23.97 -29.64 13.05
N GLY A 305 24.26 -29.79 11.76
CA GLY A 305 23.28 -30.12 10.72
C GLY A 305 22.45 -28.93 10.20
N THR A 306 22.63 -27.72 10.75
CA THR A 306 21.87 -26.53 10.33
C THR A 306 22.35 -26.00 8.96
N PRO A 307 21.46 -25.62 8.04
CA PRO A 307 21.82 -25.04 6.74
C PRO A 307 22.65 -23.75 6.86
N LYS A 308 23.70 -23.63 6.05
CA LYS A 308 24.52 -22.43 5.89
C LYS A 308 23.95 -21.55 4.77
N ARG A 309 22.85 -20.84 5.04
CA ARG A 309 22.11 -20.02 4.06
C ARG A 309 23.01 -19.18 3.16
N GLN A 310 23.90 -18.36 3.72
CA GLN A 310 24.75 -17.46 2.93
C GLN A 310 25.67 -18.20 1.95
N VAL A 311 26.15 -19.39 2.35
CA VAL A 311 26.98 -20.24 1.48
C VAL A 311 26.11 -20.86 0.39
N ALA A 312 24.92 -21.35 0.74
CA ALA A 312 23.95 -21.89 -0.22
C ALA A 312 23.54 -20.84 -1.28
N MET A 313 23.18 -19.63 -0.85
CA MET A 313 22.81 -18.53 -1.77
C MET A 313 23.93 -18.20 -2.75
N LYS A 314 25.19 -18.22 -2.29
CA LYS A 314 26.34 -18.00 -3.16
C LYS A 314 26.60 -19.18 -4.12
N MET A 315 26.35 -20.41 -3.68
CA MET A 315 26.52 -21.60 -4.53
C MET A 315 25.48 -21.66 -5.65
N TYR A 316 24.28 -21.14 -5.40
CA TYR A 316 23.15 -21.14 -6.34
C TYR A 316 22.90 -19.78 -7.00
N GLU A 317 23.83 -18.83 -6.86
CA GLU A 317 23.67 -17.46 -7.36
C GLU A 317 23.37 -17.44 -8.86
N ASP A 318 24.15 -18.16 -9.67
CA ASP A 318 23.94 -18.25 -11.11
C ASP A 318 22.58 -18.89 -11.47
N ASP A 319 22.16 -19.94 -10.75
CA ASP A 319 20.88 -20.61 -11.01
C ASP A 319 19.69 -19.70 -10.66
N ILE A 320 19.80 -18.94 -9.56
CA ILE A 320 18.82 -17.93 -9.14
C ILE A 320 18.76 -16.80 -10.18
N ASP A 321 19.90 -16.30 -10.63
CA ASP A 321 20.00 -15.21 -11.59
C ASP A 321 19.45 -15.61 -12.95
N ASN A 322 19.74 -16.84 -13.40
CA ASN A 322 19.15 -17.41 -14.60
C ASN A 322 17.64 -17.58 -14.47
N LEU A 323 17.13 -17.96 -13.30
CA LEU A 323 15.69 -18.04 -13.07
C LEU A 323 15.03 -16.66 -13.16
N TYR A 324 15.56 -15.64 -12.49
CA TYR A 324 15.05 -14.27 -12.63
C TYR A 324 15.15 -13.76 -14.05
N THR A 325 16.26 -14.05 -14.75
CA THR A 325 16.44 -13.67 -16.15
C THR A 325 15.44 -14.39 -17.04
N SER A 326 15.16 -15.67 -16.81
CA SER A 326 14.19 -16.43 -17.60
C SER A 326 12.75 -15.98 -17.37
N VAL A 327 12.40 -15.64 -16.13
CA VAL A 327 11.11 -15.02 -15.79
C VAL A 327 11.01 -13.62 -16.42
N ALA A 328 12.06 -12.82 -16.34
CA ALA A 328 12.13 -11.47 -16.91
C ALA A 328 12.24 -11.45 -18.45
N ALA A 329 12.70 -12.53 -19.06
CA ALA A 329 12.75 -12.74 -20.52
C ALA A 329 11.53 -13.52 -21.05
N GLY A 330 10.63 -13.97 -20.16
CA GLY A 330 9.46 -14.78 -20.52
C GLY A 330 9.81 -16.15 -21.09
N THR A 331 11.06 -16.60 -20.96
CA THR A 331 11.56 -17.85 -21.56
C THR A 331 11.09 -19.11 -20.83
N GLY A 332 10.46 -18.95 -19.66
CA GLY A 332 9.88 -20.06 -18.89
C GLY A 332 8.48 -20.53 -19.36
N ALA A 333 7.78 -19.79 -20.23
CA ALA A 333 6.42 -20.15 -20.64
C ALA A 333 5.95 -19.38 -21.91
N ALA A 334 6.72 -19.43 -23.00
CA ALA A 334 6.19 -18.96 -24.28
C ALA A 334 4.97 -19.81 -24.65
N VAL A 335 3.78 -19.20 -24.68
CA VAL A 335 2.55 -19.91 -25.01
C VAL A 335 2.55 -20.15 -26.51
N GLN A 336 2.50 -21.43 -26.89
CA GLN A 336 2.40 -21.82 -28.29
C GLN A 336 1.02 -21.49 -28.83
N PHE A 337 0.97 -20.86 -29.99
CA PHE A 337 -0.26 -20.58 -30.72
C PHE A 337 0.02 -20.64 -32.22
N ASN A 338 -1.00 -20.97 -33.01
CA ASN A 338 -0.83 -21.31 -34.43
C ASN A 338 -1.48 -20.29 -35.38
N SER A 339 -2.13 -19.24 -34.85
CA SER A 339 -2.87 -18.25 -35.63
C SER A 339 -2.96 -16.93 -34.89
N VAL A 340 -2.96 -15.82 -35.63
CA VAL A 340 -3.06 -14.45 -35.09
C VAL A 340 -4.47 -13.89 -35.14
N ASP A 341 -5.49 -14.74 -35.32
CA ASP A 341 -6.88 -14.33 -35.16
C ASP A 341 -7.19 -13.94 -33.70
N GLN A 342 -8.23 -13.13 -33.51
CA GLN A 342 -8.57 -12.56 -32.20
C GLN A 342 -8.86 -13.63 -31.14
N GLU A 343 -9.47 -14.77 -31.51
CA GLU A 343 -9.78 -15.84 -30.58
C GLU A 343 -8.50 -16.56 -30.12
N SER A 344 -7.59 -16.84 -31.05
CA SER A 344 -6.28 -17.46 -30.75
C SER A 344 -5.41 -16.57 -29.87
N LEU A 345 -5.35 -15.27 -30.15
CA LEU A 345 -4.60 -14.32 -29.33
C LEU A 345 -5.23 -14.15 -27.94
N GLN A 346 -6.55 -14.18 -27.83
CA GLN A 346 -7.24 -14.13 -26.54
C GLN A 346 -6.93 -15.37 -25.69
N LYS A 347 -6.94 -16.56 -26.29
CA LYS A 347 -6.52 -17.80 -25.59
C LYS A 347 -5.07 -17.73 -25.13
N MET A 348 -4.18 -17.17 -25.97
CA MET A 348 -2.77 -16.96 -25.59
C MET A 348 -2.66 -16.03 -24.37
N VAL A 349 -3.34 -14.88 -24.41
CA VAL A 349 -3.34 -13.93 -23.29
C VAL A 349 -3.88 -14.58 -22.02
N ILE A 350 -5.02 -15.26 -22.08
CA ILE A 350 -5.60 -15.95 -20.91
C ILE A 350 -4.64 -17.01 -20.36
N SER A 351 -3.97 -17.79 -21.22
CA SER A 351 -2.97 -18.78 -20.79
C SER A 351 -1.74 -18.15 -20.13
N ILE A 352 -1.25 -17.02 -20.66
CA ILE A 352 -0.19 -16.22 -20.03
C ILE A 352 -0.65 -15.76 -18.64
N LEU A 353 -1.88 -15.27 -18.52
CA LEU A 353 -2.42 -14.79 -17.25
C LEU A 353 -2.59 -15.94 -16.24
N HIS A 354 -3.08 -17.12 -16.64
CA HIS A 354 -3.09 -18.29 -15.73
C HIS A 354 -1.68 -18.67 -15.27
N THR A 355 -0.67 -18.55 -16.13
CA THR A 355 0.73 -18.79 -15.74
C THR A 355 1.22 -17.77 -14.69
N ILE A 356 0.75 -16.52 -14.76
CA ILE A 356 1.16 -15.44 -13.86
C ILE A 356 0.35 -15.47 -12.53
N TYR A 357 -0.95 -15.74 -12.61
CA TYR A 357 -1.90 -15.58 -11.51
C TYR A 357 -2.35 -16.90 -10.86
N GLY A 358 -2.12 -18.05 -11.51
CA GLY A 358 -2.57 -19.37 -11.07
C GLY A 358 -3.66 -19.97 -11.97
N ASP A 359 -3.62 -21.30 -12.15
CA ASP A 359 -4.62 -22.06 -12.93
C ASP A 359 -5.99 -22.13 -12.24
N ASP A 360 -6.03 -21.89 -10.93
CA ASP A 360 -7.22 -21.90 -10.08
C ASP A 360 -8.06 -20.62 -10.18
N LYS A 361 -7.47 -19.53 -10.69
CA LYS A 361 -8.16 -18.25 -10.90
C LYS A 361 -9.08 -18.33 -12.11
N GLU A 362 -10.35 -17.98 -11.91
CA GLU A 362 -11.29 -17.85 -13.03
C GLU A 362 -10.96 -16.58 -13.83
N ILE A 363 -10.43 -16.75 -15.05
CA ILE A 363 -10.06 -15.65 -15.96
C ILE A 363 -10.90 -15.78 -17.23
N ASN A 364 -11.81 -14.84 -17.42
CA ASN A 364 -12.66 -14.73 -18.60
C ASN A 364 -12.23 -13.53 -19.48
N PRO A 365 -12.78 -13.38 -20.70
CA PRO A 365 -12.35 -12.33 -21.63
C PRO A 365 -12.48 -10.90 -21.10
N ASP A 366 -13.39 -10.67 -20.15
CA ASP A 366 -13.73 -9.36 -19.61
C ASP A 366 -13.16 -9.13 -18.19
N THR A 367 -12.40 -10.10 -17.64
CA THR A 367 -11.80 -9.99 -16.31
C THR A 367 -10.84 -8.81 -16.25
N SER A 368 -11.07 -7.90 -15.31
CA SER A 368 -10.19 -6.75 -15.13
C SER A 368 -8.81 -7.19 -14.62
N LEU A 369 -7.77 -6.89 -15.40
CA LEU A 369 -6.40 -7.19 -15.01
C LEU A 369 -6.02 -6.45 -13.73
N THR A 370 -6.43 -5.19 -13.57
CA THR A 370 -6.03 -4.40 -12.39
C THR A 370 -6.93 -4.63 -11.18
N LEU A 371 -8.25 -4.64 -11.35
CA LEU A 371 -9.21 -4.66 -10.24
C LEU A 371 -9.45 -6.07 -9.71
N GLU A 372 -9.58 -7.05 -10.59
CA GLU A 372 -9.92 -8.43 -10.22
C GLU A 372 -8.67 -9.28 -10.03
N LEU A 373 -7.67 -9.13 -10.91
CA LEU A 373 -6.41 -9.87 -10.78
C LEU A 373 -5.34 -9.14 -9.95
N GLY A 374 -5.53 -7.85 -9.64
CA GLY A 374 -4.55 -7.09 -8.86
C GLY A 374 -3.24 -6.87 -9.64
N GLN A 375 -3.32 -6.61 -10.94
CA GLN A 375 -2.13 -6.36 -11.77
C GLN A 375 -1.41 -5.09 -11.32
N ASP A 376 -0.19 -5.28 -10.83
CA ASP A 376 0.77 -4.21 -10.51
C ASP A 376 1.80 -4.03 -11.64
N SER A 377 2.81 -3.19 -11.41
CA SER A 377 3.87 -2.91 -12.41
C SER A 377 4.72 -4.12 -12.74
N LEU A 378 4.93 -5.02 -11.77
CA LEU A 378 5.70 -6.22 -11.97
C LEU A 378 4.92 -7.22 -12.83
N ARG A 379 3.66 -7.48 -12.47
CA ARG A 379 2.78 -8.37 -13.23
C ARG A 379 2.46 -7.83 -14.61
N ALA A 380 2.26 -6.52 -14.77
CA ALA A 380 2.10 -5.89 -16.09
C ALA A 380 3.35 -6.09 -16.96
N THR A 381 4.54 -5.98 -16.36
CA THR A 381 5.82 -6.24 -17.03
C THR A 381 5.94 -7.72 -17.41
N MET A 382 5.60 -8.65 -16.51
CA MET A 382 5.56 -10.09 -16.80
C MET A 382 4.58 -10.42 -17.91
N THR A 383 3.36 -9.87 -17.88
CA THR A 383 2.35 -10.03 -18.93
C THR A 383 2.91 -9.58 -20.28
N ARG A 384 3.47 -8.37 -20.37
CA ARG A 384 4.08 -7.86 -21.61
C ARG A 384 5.22 -8.74 -22.08
N THR A 385 6.15 -9.10 -21.20
CA THR A 385 7.32 -9.91 -21.55
C THR A 385 6.90 -11.29 -22.05
N SER A 386 5.93 -11.94 -21.40
CA SER A 386 5.40 -13.23 -21.83
C SER A 386 4.70 -13.14 -23.18
N ILE A 387 3.99 -12.04 -23.46
CA ILE A 387 3.42 -11.76 -24.80
C ILE A 387 4.55 -11.64 -25.83
N VAL A 388 5.56 -10.81 -25.56
CA VAL A 388 6.71 -10.63 -26.46
C VAL A 388 7.43 -11.95 -26.72
N ALA A 389 7.65 -12.75 -25.67
CA ALA A 389 8.28 -14.06 -25.78
C ALA A 389 7.45 -15.03 -26.64
N SER A 390 6.12 -15.05 -26.44
CA SER A 390 5.20 -15.91 -27.20
C SER A 390 5.14 -15.50 -28.67
N LEU A 391 4.99 -14.20 -28.98
CA LEU A 391 5.00 -13.68 -30.35
C LEU A 391 6.35 -13.95 -31.05
N ARG A 392 7.47 -13.77 -30.33
CA ARG A 392 8.81 -14.06 -30.86
C ARG A 392 9.01 -15.54 -31.14
N ALA A 393 8.55 -16.42 -30.25
CA ALA A 393 8.62 -17.86 -30.46
C ALA A 393 7.80 -18.29 -31.69
N ALA A 394 6.59 -17.76 -31.84
CA ALA A 394 5.75 -18.01 -33.02
C ALA A 394 6.40 -17.51 -34.31
N SER A 395 7.00 -16.31 -34.30
CA SER A 395 7.78 -15.76 -35.41
C SER A 395 8.96 -16.67 -35.81
N GLN A 396 9.75 -17.12 -34.82
CA GLN A 396 10.91 -17.99 -35.04
C GLN A 396 10.54 -19.40 -35.51
N SER A 397 9.37 -19.91 -35.11
CA SER A 397 8.89 -21.22 -35.54
C SER A 397 8.54 -21.27 -37.04
N GLY A 398 8.28 -20.13 -37.67
CA GLY A 398 7.81 -20.03 -39.05
C GLY A 398 6.36 -20.49 -39.26
N ASN A 399 5.65 -20.90 -38.20
CA ASN A 399 4.27 -21.40 -38.27
C ASN A 399 3.22 -20.28 -38.42
N VAL A 400 3.61 -19.03 -38.18
CA VAL A 400 2.74 -17.84 -38.25
C VAL A 400 3.40 -16.80 -39.17
N PRO A 401 3.15 -16.86 -40.49
CA PRO A 401 3.81 -16.00 -41.48
C PRO A 401 3.62 -14.50 -41.22
N GLU A 402 2.50 -14.11 -40.62
CA GLU A 402 2.17 -12.73 -40.26
C GLU A 402 3.17 -12.11 -39.28
N LEU A 403 3.91 -12.93 -38.52
CA LEU A 403 4.90 -12.49 -37.52
C LEU A 403 6.34 -12.49 -38.04
N ALA A 404 6.58 -12.77 -39.32
CA ALA A 404 7.93 -12.93 -39.88
C ALA A 404 8.85 -11.69 -39.72
N GLY A 405 8.27 -10.51 -39.48
CA GLY A 405 9.00 -9.25 -39.25
C GLY A 405 8.93 -8.70 -37.82
N PHE A 406 8.35 -9.44 -36.87
CA PHE A 406 8.11 -8.96 -35.50
C PHE A 406 9.41 -8.65 -34.74
N MET A 407 9.46 -7.48 -34.11
CA MET A 407 10.52 -7.05 -33.20
C MET A 407 9.97 -6.88 -31.77
N PRO A 408 10.76 -7.19 -30.72
CA PRO A 408 10.32 -7.02 -29.33
C PRO A 408 9.81 -5.61 -28.97
N ASP A 409 10.37 -4.58 -29.62
CA ASP A 409 10.01 -3.18 -29.40
C ASP A 409 8.68 -2.80 -30.06
N ASP A 410 8.11 -3.65 -30.92
CA ASP A 410 6.79 -3.42 -31.55
C ASP A 410 5.67 -3.44 -30.51
N VAL A 411 5.84 -4.16 -29.39
CA VAL A 411 4.87 -4.21 -28.29
C VAL A 411 5.12 -3.07 -27.30
N PRO A 412 4.19 -2.10 -27.15
CA PRO A 412 4.38 -0.97 -26.25
C PRO A 412 4.62 -1.38 -24.79
N THR A 413 5.48 -0.65 -24.09
CA THR A 413 5.83 -0.92 -22.67
C THR A 413 4.62 -0.92 -21.74
N LEU A 414 3.62 -0.08 -22.04
CA LEU A 414 2.41 0.08 -21.21
C LEU A 414 1.21 -0.69 -21.75
N ILE A 415 1.39 -1.64 -22.68
CA ILE A 415 0.25 -2.32 -23.35
C ILE A 415 -0.70 -3.00 -22.34
N ALA A 416 -0.17 -3.64 -21.29
CA ALA A 416 -0.95 -4.32 -20.27
C ALA A 416 -1.71 -3.35 -19.32
N TYR A 417 -1.36 -2.05 -19.35
CA TYR A 417 -2.09 -0.99 -18.65
C TYR A 417 -3.11 -0.31 -19.55
N GLN A 418 -2.79 -0.16 -20.84
CA GLN A 418 -3.68 0.45 -21.82
C GLN A 418 -4.90 -0.41 -22.10
N TYR A 419 -4.73 -1.74 -22.09
CA TYR A 419 -5.79 -2.70 -22.36
C TYR A 419 -6.00 -3.57 -21.12
N SER A 420 -7.10 -3.31 -20.42
CA SER A 420 -7.37 -3.75 -19.05
C SER A 420 -8.11 -5.07 -18.92
N THR A 421 -8.40 -5.75 -20.04
CA THR A 421 -9.02 -7.09 -20.05
C THR A 421 -8.33 -8.00 -21.08
N PRO A 422 -8.41 -9.33 -20.93
CA PRO A 422 -7.86 -10.25 -21.93
C PRO A 422 -8.40 -10.00 -23.35
N ALA A 423 -9.69 -9.70 -23.50
CA ALA A 423 -10.30 -9.41 -24.80
C ALA A 423 -9.74 -8.15 -25.46
N THR A 424 -9.64 -7.05 -24.69
CA THR A 424 -9.12 -5.77 -25.21
C THR A 424 -7.63 -5.87 -25.54
N LEU A 425 -6.86 -6.58 -24.72
CA LEU A 425 -5.43 -6.82 -24.97
C LEU A 425 -5.21 -7.69 -26.20
N ALA A 426 -5.97 -8.77 -26.36
CA ALA A 426 -5.91 -9.62 -27.55
C ALA A 426 -6.30 -8.88 -28.83
N HIS A 427 -7.33 -8.04 -28.76
CA HIS A 427 -7.73 -7.16 -29.87
C HIS A 427 -6.60 -6.20 -30.25
N ALA A 428 -5.93 -5.57 -29.28
CA ALA A 428 -4.80 -4.69 -29.54
C ALA A 428 -3.62 -5.42 -30.20
N LEU A 429 -3.32 -6.65 -29.76
CA LEU A 429 -2.29 -7.48 -30.36
C LEU A 429 -2.67 -7.89 -31.80
N HIS A 430 -3.92 -8.22 -32.05
CA HIS A 430 -4.41 -8.54 -33.40
C HIS A 430 -4.20 -7.38 -34.38
N GLU A 431 -4.54 -6.15 -33.96
CA GLU A 431 -4.35 -4.95 -34.78
C GLU A 431 -2.87 -4.67 -35.04
N LEU A 432 -2.03 -4.79 -34.00
CA LEU A 432 -0.58 -4.62 -34.07
C LEU A 432 0.04 -5.59 -35.08
N VAL A 433 -0.30 -6.87 -35.00
CA VAL A 433 0.24 -7.91 -35.89
C VAL A 433 -0.21 -7.72 -37.34
N LYS A 434 -1.44 -7.23 -37.57
CA LYS A 434 -1.92 -6.93 -38.92
C LYS A 434 -1.36 -5.63 -39.49
N GLY A 435 -0.49 -4.91 -38.76
CA GLY A 435 0.00 -3.61 -39.16
C GLY A 435 -1.10 -2.55 -39.22
N ILE A 436 -2.25 -2.80 -38.59
CA ILE A 436 -3.34 -1.84 -38.47
C ILE A 436 -2.89 -0.85 -37.41
N THR A 437 -2.16 0.17 -37.86
CA THR A 437 -1.74 1.26 -37.00
C THR A 437 -2.97 2.12 -36.78
N ARG A 438 -3.66 1.93 -35.66
CA ARG A 438 -4.68 2.89 -35.24
C ARG A 438 -4.00 4.23 -35.06
N SER A 439 -4.54 5.25 -35.72
CA SER A 439 -4.12 6.61 -35.42
C SER A 439 -4.41 6.86 -33.93
N PRO A 440 -3.60 7.66 -33.22
CA PRO A 440 -3.96 8.13 -31.88
C PRO A 440 -5.41 8.65 -31.79
N HIS A 441 -5.92 9.21 -32.90
CA HIS A 441 -7.31 9.64 -33.04
C HIS A 441 -8.35 8.52 -32.97
N ASP A 442 -8.08 7.31 -33.48
CA ASP A 442 -9.04 6.21 -33.47
C ASP A 442 -9.22 5.63 -32.05
N THR A 443 -8.12 5.52 -31.30
CA THR A 443 -8.14 5.10 -29.89
C THR A 443 -8.86 6.14 -29.03
N GLU A 444 -8.62 7.42 -29.26
CA GLU A 444 -9.31 8.52 -28.57
C GLU A 444 -10.82 8.51 -28.86
N ALA A 445 -11.23 8.30 -30.12
CA ALA A 445 -12.63 8.19 -30.49
C ALA A 445 -13.34 7.01 -29.79
N SER A 446 -12.69 5.84 -29.72
CA SER A 446 -13.23 4.66 -29.01
C SER A 446 -13.44 4.91 -27.52
N GLU A 447 -12.51 5.62 -26.89
CA GLU A 447 -12.58 5.96 -25.47
C GLU A 447 -13.67 6.99 -25.17
N ILE A 448 -13.81 7.99 -26.03
CA ILE A 448 -14.92 8.96 -25.95
C ILE A 448 -16.26 8.24 -26.09
N GLU A 449 -16.37 7.26 -26.99
CA GLU A 449 -17.59 6.47 -27.14
C GLU A 449 -17.89 5.65 -25.88
N LEU A 450 -16.89 5.01 -25.26
CA LEU A 450 -17.05 4.35 -23.96
C LEU A 450 -17.55 5.34 -22.88
N MET A 451 -16.99 6.54 -22.82
CA MET A 451 -17.47 7.58 -21.90
C MET A 451 -18.95 7.89 -22.13
N ARG A 452 -19.38 8.06 -23.39
CA ARG A 452 -20.79 8.31 -23.73
C ARG A 452 -21.69 7.15 -23.32
N GLN A 453 -21.23 5.91 -23.52
CA GLN A 453 -21.97 4.71 -23.11
C GLN A 453 -22.13 4.63 -21.59
N LEU A 454 -21.07 4.91 -20.83
CA LEU A 454 -21.12 4.93 -19.37
C LEU A 454 -22.04 6.05 -18.85
N VAL A 455 -21.93 7.26 -19.40
CA VAL A 455 -22.83 8.37 -19.06
C VAL A 455 -24.27 7.97 -19.33
N LYS A 456 -24.59 7.43 -20.51
CA LYS A 456 -25.93 6.98 -20.85
C LYS A 456 -26.43 5.89 -19.89
N LYS A 457 -25.65 4.82 -19.70
CA LYS A 457 -25.98 3.68 -18.85
C LYS A 457 -26.36 4.14 -17.44
N TYR A 458 -25.50 4.94 -16.79
CA TYR A 458 -25.72 5.30 -15.40
C TYR A 458 -26.69 6.49 -15.22
N SER A 459 -26.82 7.39 -16.21
CA SER A 459 -27.90 8.38 -16.21
C SER A 459 -29.27 7.71 -16.28
N ASP A 460 -29.43 6.66 -17.11
CA ASP A 460 -30.68 5.90 -17.19
C ASP A 460 -31.00 5.20 -15.85
N VAL A 461 -29.99 4.65 -15.17
CA VAL A 461 -30.13 4.10 -13.82
C VAL A 461 -30.65 5.16 -12.85
N LEU A 462 -30.00 6.33 -12.80
CA LEU A 462 -30.37 7.44 -11.90
C LEU A 462 -31.79 7.97 -12.18
N LYS A 463 -32.24 7.96 -13.43
CA LYS A 463 -33.62 8.33 -13.81
C LYS A 463 -34.63 7.27 -13.39
N SER A 464 -34.30 5.99 -13.55
CA SER A 464 -35.22 4.87 -13.24
C SER A 464 -35.51 4.75 -11.74
N THR A 465 -34.54 5.07 -10.88
CA THR A 465 -34.73 5.15 -9.43
C THR A 465 -35.52 6.38 -8.98
N HIS A 466 -35.73 7.37 -9.86
CA HIS A 466 -36.57 8.51 -9.57
C HIS A 466 -38.04 8.08 -9.49
N ARG A 467 -38.53 7.82 -8.28
CA ARG A 467 -39.97 7.88 -8.02
C ARG A 467 -40.38 9.34 -8.06
N PRO A 468 -41.29 9.78 -8.95
CA PRO A 468 -41.93 11.06 -8.77
C PRO A 468 -42.62 11.00 -7.40
N ASN A 469 -42.34 11.95 -6.52
CA ASN A 469 -43.04 12.04 -5.24
C ASN A 469 -44.54 12.29 -5.52
N GLY A 470 -45.32 11.21 -5.60
CA GLY A 470 -46.73 11.19 -5.96
C GLY A 470 -47.68 11.80 -4.93
N ASN A 471 -47.18 12.54 -3.94
CA ASN A 471 -47.98 13.29 -2.97
C ASN A 471 -47.96 14.81 -3.18
N ALA A 472 -47.41 15.32 -4.29
CA ALA A 472 -47.28 16.77 -4.52
C ALA A 472 -48.25 17.38 -5.55
N LEU A 473 -49.16 16.61 -6.15
CA LEU A 473 -50.07 17.14 -7.19
C LEU A 473 -51.49 16.57 -7.06
N SER A 474 -52.22 16.97 -6.01
CA SER A 474 -53.66 17.21 -6.15
C SER A 474 -54.19 18.14 -5.06
N ASN A 475 -54.98 19.12 -5.51
CA ASN A 475 -55.78 20.09 -4.78
C ASN A 475 -55.10 21.37 -4.30
N GLY A 476 -55.45 22.44 -5.01
CA GLY A 476 -55.09 23.81 -4.71
C GLY A 476 -55.54 24.24 -3.32
N SER A 477 -54.55 24.66 -2.53
CA SER A 477 -54.69 25.59 -1.44
C SER A 477 -53.30 26.16 -1.19
N HIS A 478 -53.16 27.47 -1.30
CA HIS A 478 -51.97 28.19 -0.87
C HIS A 478 -51.76 27.92 0.63
N ASN A 479 -50.92 26.94 0.96
CA ASN A 479 -50.39 26.79 2.31
C ASN A 479 -48.92 26.42 2.24
N SER A 480 -48.10 27.40 2.57
CA SER A 480 -46.68 27.32 2.88
C SER A 480 -46.44 26.34 4.03
N GLY A 481 -46.25 25.05 3.71
CA GLY A 481 -45.79 24.00 4.62
C GLY A 481 -44.52 23.37 4.07
N GLY A 482 -43.40 23.64 4.73
CA GLY A 482 -42.04 23.43 4.22
C GLY A 482 -41.69 21.99 3.87
N ARG A 483 -40.92 21.84 2.78
CA ARG A 483 -39.81 20.89 2.78
C ARG A 483 -39.07 21.11 4.10
N VAL A 484 -38.82 20.06 4.87
CA VAL A 484 -37.97 20.18 6.06
C VAL A 484 -36.60 20.59 5.55
N SER A 485 -36.38 21.90 5.52
CA SER A 485 -35.07 22.46 5.42
C SER A 485 -34.31 21.99 6.66
N THR A 486 -33.33 21.12 6.46
CA THR A 486 -32.30 20.80 7.47
C THR A 486 -31.40 22.02 7.78
N HIS A 487 -31.77 23.23 7.31
CA HIS A 487 -31.10 24.51 7.55
C HIS A 487 -30.99 24.93 9.04
N GLY A 488 -31.49 24.12 9.98
CA GLY A 488 -31.27 24.27 11.43
C GLY A 488 -30.75 23.02 12.16
N SER A 489 -30.49 21.91 11.45
CA SER A 489 -29.98 20.66 12.05
C SER A 489 -28.47 20.54 11.85
N GLN A 490 -27.81 20.09 12.91
CA GLN A 490 -26.41 19.70 12.95
C GLN A 490 -26.02 18.76 11.79
N GLN A 491 -24.91 19.04 11.09
CA GLN A 491 -24.48 18.31 9.89
C GLN A 491 -23.82 16.97 10.24
N VAL A 492 -24.18 15.92 9.50
CA VAL A 492 -23.53 14.61 9.54
C VAL A 492 -22.83 14.40 8.19
N VAL A 493 -21.50 14.47 8.20
CA VAL A 493 -20.68 14.46 6.99
C VAL A 493 -20.08 13.07 6.78
N LEU A 494 -20.38 12.43 5.66
CA LEU A 494 -19.65 11.25 5.21
C LEU A 494 -18.45 11.69 4.37
N LEU A 495 -17.25 11.28 4.76
CA LEU A 495 -16.00 11.58 4.06
C LEU A 495 -15.39 10.30 3.50
N THR A 496 -15.27 10.21 2.17
CA THR A 496 -14.44 9.17 1.55
C THR A 496 -13.03 9.71 1.30
N GLY A 497 -12.00 8.87 1.49
CA GLY A 497 -10.61 9.26 1.23
C GLY A 497 -9.95 10.04 2.38
N SER A 498 -10.47 9.89 3.61
CA SER A 498 -9.96 10.56 4.82
C SER A 498 -8.50 10.25 5.16
N THR A 499 -7.93 9.17 4.64
CA THR A 499 -6.51 8.79 4.85
C THR A 499 -5.56 9.36 3.79
N GLY A 500 -6.10 9.95 2.71
CA GLY A 500 -5.32 10.55 1.63
C GLY A 500 -4.66 11.88 2.03
N ALA A 501 -3.83 12.46 1.15
CA ALA A 501 -3.15 13.73 1.38
C ALA A 501 -4.13 14.87 1.72
N PHE A 502 -5.11 15.08 0.83
CA PHE A 502 -6.16 16.09 1.00
C PHE A 502 -7.15 15.74 2.13
N GLY A 503 -7.64 14.48 2.15
CA GLY A 503 -8.69 14.06 3.08
C GLY A 503 -8.25 14.04 4.56
N THR A 504 -6.97 13.81 4.85
CA THR A 504 -6.45 13.83 6.23
C THR A 504 -6.58 15.24 6.80
N CYS A 505 -6.12 16.24 6.07
CA CYS A 505 -6.23 17.63 6.48
C CYS A 505 -7.70 18.08 6.52
N LEU A 506 -8.54 17.61 5.59
CA LEU A 506 -9.96 18.00 5.54
C LEU A 506 -10.72 17.55 6.79
N LEU A 507 -10.40 16.36 7.30
CA LEU A 507 -10.99 15.83 8.53
C LEU A 507 -10.74 16.76 9.74
N GLU A 508 -9.56 17.37 9.84
CA GLU A 508 -9.24 18.36 10.88
C GLU A 508 -10.25 19.53 10.85
N GLN A 509 -10.45 20.15 9.67
CA GLN A 509 -11.39 21.27 9.53
C GLN A 509 -12.85 20.89 9.78
N LEU A 510 -13.26 19.68 9.39
CA LEU A 510 -14.63 19.21 9.63
C LEU A 510 -14.89 18.99 11.11
N VAL A 511 -13.92 18.44 11.86
CA VAL A 511 -14.04 18.24 13.31
C VAL A 511 -14.16 19.57 14.04
N ASP A 512 -13.37 20.56 13.65
CA ASP A 512 -13.36 21.89 14.27
C ASP A 512 -14.59 22.74 13.92
N ASN A 513 -15.33 22.37 12.88
CA ASN A 513 -16.49 23.14 12.47
C ASN A 513 -17.67 22.96 13.43
N ALA A 514 -18.21 24.07 13.94
CA ALA A 514 -19.32 24.08 14.89
C ALA A 514 -20.64 23.55 14.32
N ASN A 515 -20.84 23.65 13.00
CA ASN A 515 -22.05 23.15 12.33
C ASN A 515 -21.97 21.64 12.05
N VAL A 516 -20.79 21.03 12.15
CA VAL A 516 -20.58 19.59 11.98
C VAL A 516 -20.71 18.89 13.32
N HIS A 517 -21.70 18.02 13.42
CA HIS A 517 -21.94 17.17 14.59
C HIS A 517 -21.16 15.88 14.51
N GLN A 518 -21.09 15.28 13.33
CA GLN A 518 -20.43 13.99 13.14
C GLN A 518 -19.76 13.91 11.78
N VAL A 519 -18.60 13.24 11.73
CA VAL A 519 -17.88 12.89 10.52
C VAL A 519 -17.73 11.37 10.44
N ILE A 520 -18.26 10.76 9.39
CA ILE A 520 -18.19 9.32 9.13
C ILE A 520 -17.13 9.10 8.05
N CYS A 521 -15.97 8.58 8.45
CA CYS A 521 -14.84 8.31 7.56
C CYS A 521 -14.95 6.90 6.97
N VAL A 522 -15.11 6.81 5.65
CA VAL A 522 -15.11 5.52 4.94
C VAL A 522 -13.68 5.10 4.62
N ILE A 523 -13.25 3.98 5.21
CA ILE A 523 -11.87 3.50 5.14
C ILE A 523 -11.82 2.08 4.55
N ARG A 524 -11.07 1.94 3.46
CA ARG A 524 -10.69 0.65 2.88
C ARG A 524 -9.62 0.00 3.77
N SER A 525 -9.84 -1.24 4.21
CA SER A 525 -8.94 -1.97 5.11
C SER A 525 -9.14 -3.48 4.95
N ALA A 526 -8.13 -4.30 5.24
CA ALA A 526 -8.29 -5.76 5.30
C ALA A 526 -9.13 -6.21 6.50
N SER A 527 -9.16 -5.39 7.56
CA SER A 527 -9.94 -5.63 8.77
C SER A 527 -11.06 -4.60 8.91
N SER A 528 -12.24 -5.08 9.29
CA SER A 528 -13.40 -4.26 9.69
C SER A 528 -13.36 -3.81 11.15
N ASP A 529 -12.32 -4.19 11.90
CA ASP A 529 -12.12 -3.80 13.29
C ASP A 529 -11.94 -2.29 13.46
N GLN A 530 -12.71 -1.70 14.38
CA GLN A 530 -12.73 -0.25 14.60
C GLN A 530 -11.39 0.30 15.09
N ALA A 531 -10.64 -0.46 15.90
CA ALA A 531 -9.32 -0.03 16.35
C ALA A 531 -8.32 -0.01 15.17
N ALA A 532 -8.41 -0.99 14.26
CA ALA A 532 -7.60 -1.02 13.04
C ALA A 532 -7.92 0.16 12.09
N LEU A 533 -9.19 0.50 11.88
CA LEU A 533 -9.59 1.65 11.06
C LEU A 533 -9.10 2.97 11.68
N LYS A 534 -9.25 3.12 13.00
CA LYS A 534 -8.76 4.29 13.74
C LYS A 534 -7.24 4.40 13.65
N ALA A 535 -6.51 3.30 13.85
CA ALA A 535 -5.06 3.27 13.74
C ALA A 535 -4.61 3.71 12.35
N ARG A 536 -5.28 3.25 11.29
CA ARG A 536 -5.00 3.68 9.91
C ARG A 536 -5.21 5.20 9.72
N GLN A 537 -6.27 5.78 10.30
CA GLN A 537 -6.48 7.22 10.26
C GLN A 537 -5.40 7.98 11.05
N VAL A 538 -5.03 7.51 12.24
CA VAL A 538 -3.97 8.10 13.08
C VAL A 538 -2.63 8.08 12.34
N THR A 539 -2.27 6.94 11.75
CA THR A 539 -1.06 6.81 10.91
C THR A 539 -1.06 7.81 9.76
N ALA A 540 -2.22 8.10 9.15
CA ALA A 540 -2.32 9.08 8.08
C ALA A 540 -2.02 10.52 8.53
N PHE A 541 -2.33 10.90 9.78
CA PHE A 541 -1.92 12.19 10.36
C PHE A 541 -0.42 12.21 10.67
N VAL A 542 0.06 11.19 11.38
CA VAL A 542 1.46 11.10 11.83
C VAL A 542 2.43 11.06 10.64
N SER A 543 2.10 10.32 9.58
CA SER A 543 2.96 10.23 8.38
C SER A 543 3.13 11.58 7.66
N LYS A 544 2.29 12.57 7.97
CA LYS A 544 2.29 13.92 7.41
C LYS A 544 2.78 14.95 8.42
N ASN A 545 3.35 14.54 9.56
CA ASN A 545 3.73 15.43 10.66
C ASN A 545 2.57 16.32 11.15
N LEU A 546 1.33 15.78 11.14
CA LEU A 546 0.14 16.46 11.65
C LEU A 546 -0.30 15.83 12.98
N ASP A 547 -0.98 16.62 13.83
CA ASP A 547 -1.54 16.15 15.10
C ASP A 547 -2.67 15.14 14.84
N PRO A 548 -2.61 13.91 15.38
CA PRO A 548 -3.68 12.93 15.21
C PRO A 548 -4.94 13.22 16.04
N ALA A 549 -4.97 14.26 16.90
CA ALA A 549 -6.10 14.59 17.76
C ALA A 549 -7.49 14.56 17.06
N PRO A 550 -7.67 15.05 15.81
CA PRO A 550 -8.96 14.94 15.12
C PRO A 550 -9.44 13.50 14.94
N ALA A 551 -8.54 12.52 14.73
CA ALA A 551 -8.89 11.11 14.62
C ALA A 551 -9.38 10.48 15.96
N HIS A 552 -9.12 11.15 17.09
CA HIS A 552 -9.60 10.76 18.42
C HIS A 552 -10.85 11.53 18.85
N SER A 553 -11.32 12.48 18.05
CA SER A 553 -12.50 13.29 18.37
C SER A 553 -13.75 12.43 18.52
N PRO A 554 -14.63 12.71 19.50
CA PRO A 554 -15.91 12.02 19.64
C PRO A 554 -16.87 12.28 18.46
N LYS A 555 -16.59 13.28 17.62
CA LYS A 555 -17.34 13.52 16.39
C LYS A 555 -17.02 12.52 15.27
N VAL A 556 -15.93 11.75 15.38
CA VAL A 556 -15.46 10.89 14.27
C VAL A 556 -15.88 9.44 14.46
N GLN A 557 -16.48 8.87 13.43
CA GLN A 557 -16.80 7.45 13.33
C GLN A 557 -16.12 6.85 12.08
N PHE A 558 -15.74 5.58 12.16
CA PHE A 558 -15.13 4.86 11.04
C PHE A 558 -16.09 3.82 10.46
N LEU A 559 -16.26 3.86 9.14
CA LEU A 559 -17.02 2.90 8.38
C LEU A 559 -16.07 2.10 7.48
N HIS A 560 -16.05 0.78 7.62
CA HIS A 560 -15.25 -0.09 6.77
C HIS A 560 -15.93 -0.27 5.41
N GLY A 561 -15.15 -0.15 4.33
CA GLY A 561 -15.59 -0.52 2.98
C GLY A 561 -15.19 0.50 1.91
N ASN A 562 -15.79 0.33 0.73
CA ASN A 562 -15.60 1.17 -0.45
C ASN A 562 -16.96 1.48 -1.10
N PRO A 563 -17.25 2.72 -1.55
CA PRO A 563 -18.47 3.02 -2.29
C PRO A 563 -18.76 2.10 -3.48
N SER A 564 -17.74 1.49 -4.09
CA SER A 564 -17.93 0.53 -5.19
C SER A 564 -18.49 -0.83 -4.75
N GLU A 565 -18.50 -1.12 -3.44
CA GLU A 565 -18.95 -2.41 -2.89
C GLU A 565 -20.45 -2.38 -2.56
N ASP A 566 -21.20 -3.37 -3.05
CA ASP A 566 -22.66 -3.45 -2.88
C ASP A 566 -23.12 -3.55 -1.41
N HIS A 567 -22.24 -4.02 -0.52
CA HIS A 567 -22.57 -4.22 0.88
C HIS A 567 -22.37 -2.96 1.75
N LEU A 568 -21.78 -1.89 1.21
CA LEU A 568 -21.58 -0.66 1.98
C LEU A 568 -22.93 0.01 2.28
N GLN A 569 -23.33 -0.01 3.55
CA GLN A 569 -24.55 0.66 4.02
C GLN A 569 -24.22 2.08 4.46
N ILE A 570 -24.74 3.06 3.71
CA ILE A 570 -24.60 4.48 4.06
C ILE A 570 -25.75 4.88 4.99
N PRO A 571 -25.46 5.39 6.21
CA PRO A 571 -26.48 5.78 7.17
C PRO A 571 -27.43 6.86 6.62
N GLU A 572 -28.73 6.77 6.93
CA GLU A 572 -29.75 7.68 6.37
C GLU A 572 -29.66 9.10 6.93
N GLU A 573 -29.06 9.26 8.11
CA GLU A 573 -28.84 10.54 8.78
C GLU A 573 -27.75 11.40 8.14
N VAL A 574 -26.99 10.85 7.18
CA VAL A 574 -25.95 11.61 6.45
C VAL A 574 -26.60 12.78 5.71
N THR A 575 -26.18 14.00 6.05
CA THR A 575 -26.69 15.24 5.42
C THR A 575 -25.80 15.69 4.27
N THR A 576 -24.53 15.31 4.27
CA THR A 576 -23.57 15.69 3.24
C THR A 576 -22.54 14.60 3.02
N ILE A 577 -22.17 14.36 1.77
CA ILE A 577 -21.13 13.44 1.35
C ILE A 577 -20.03 14.25 0.67
N ILE A 578 -18.80 14.13 1.17
CA ILE A 578 -17.59 14.61 0.47
C ILE A 578 -16.88 13.39 -0.11
N HIS A 579 -16.99 13.24 -1.43
CA HIS A 579 -16.41 12.10 -2.14
C HIS A 579 -15.02 12.48 -2.70
N ALA A 580 -13.97 12.22 -1.92
CA ALA A 580 -12.57 12.50 -2.26
C ALA A 580 -11.71 11.25 -2.47
N ALA A 581 -12.25 10.05 -2.23
CA ALA A 581 -11.58 8.79 -2.57
C ALA A 581 -11.59 8.55 -4.08
N TRP A 582 -10.41 8.44 -4.69
CA TRP A 582 -10.22 8.04 -6.08
C TRP A 582 -8.81 7.47 -6.26
N SER A 583 -8.62 6.53 -7.18
CA SER A 583 -7.29 6.02 -7.52
C SER A 583 -6.58 7.01 -8.45
N VAL A 584 -5.65 7.80 -7.91
CA VAL A 584 -4.86 8.77 -8.68
C VAL A 584 -3.68 8.07 -9.35
N ASN A 585 -3.99 7.24 -10.36
CA ASN A 585 -3.00 6.56 -11.19
C ASN A 585 -3.29 6.87 -12.67
N PHE A 586 -2.41 7.65 -13.29
CA PHE A 586 -2.58 8.11 -14.68
C PHE A 586 -2.31 7.03 -15.73
N ASN A 587 -1.86 5.85 -15.31
CA ASN A 587 -1.67 4.70 -16.19
C ASN A 587 -2.91 3.80 -16.30
N LEU A 588 -3.91 3.97 -15.43
CA LEU A 588 -5.15 3.20 -15.49
C LEU A 588 -6.00 3.64 -16.68
N SER A 589 -6.62 2.66 -17.35
CA SER A 589 -7.61 2.92 -18.40
C SER A 589 -8.92 3.44 -17.80
N LEU A 590 -9.82 3.98 -18.64
CA LEU A 590 -11.17 4.33 -18.19
C LEU A 590 -11.93 3.11 -17.64
N GLN A 591 -11.74 1.95 -18.28
CA GLN A 591 -12.39 0.71 -17.90
C GLN A 591 -11.99 0.24 -16.49
N ASP A 592 -10.71 0.40 -16.10
CA ASP A 592 -10.23 0.10 -14.74
C ASP A 592 -10.84 1.01 -13.66
N LEU A 593 -11.42 2.15 -14.05
CA LEU A 593 -11.99 3.13 -13.14
C LEU A 593 -13.53 3.06 -13.10
N VAL A 594 -14.15 2.13 -13.83
CA VAL A 594 -15.60 1.92 -13.82
C VAL A 594 -16.13 1.64 -12.41
N PRO A 595 -15.51 0.83 -11.53
CA PRO A 595 -16.02 0.64 -10.18
C PRO A 595 -16.09 1.93 -9.35
N GLU A 596 -15.18 2.88 -9.59
CA GLU A 596 -15.21 4.19 -8.90
C GLU A 596 -16.37 5.06 -9.42
N ILE A 597 -16.69 4.97 -10.71
CA ILE A 597 -17.89 5.57 -11.31
C ILE A 597 -19.14 4.95 -10.69
N GLU A 598 -19.22 3.61 -10.62
CA GLU A 598 -20.34 2.89 -10.01
C GLU A 598 -20.51 3.23 -8.53
N GLY A 599 -19.40 3.36 -7.79
CA GLY A 599 -19.42 3.82 -6.42
C GLY A 599 -20.04 5.21 -6.30
N THR A 600 -19.69 6.13 -7.21
CA THR A 600 -20.31 7.46 -7.23
C THR A 600 -21.80 7.41 -7.56
N VAL A 601 -22.22 6.53 -8.48
CA VAL A 601 -23.64 6.32 -8.80
C VAL A 601 -24.42 5.85 -7.57
N ARG A 602 -23.86 4.93 -6.77
CA ARG A 602 -24.47 4.50 -5.49
C ARG A 602 -24.58 5.66 -4.49
N LEU A 603 -23.57 6.52 -4.41
CA LEU A 603 -23.64 7.75 -3.58
C LEU A 603 -24.73 8.71 -4.08
N LEU A 604 -24.87 8.90 -5.40
CA LEU A 604 -25.92 9.73 -5.99
C LEU A 604 -27.32 9.15 -5.73
N GLN A 605 -27.50 7.83 -5.81
CA GLN A 605 -28.76 7.16 -5.46
C GLN A 605 -29.10 7.34 -3.98
N HIS A 606 -28.10 7.30 -3.09
CA HIS A 606 -28.30 7.64 -1.69
C HIS A 606 -28.80 9.08 -1.54
N CYS A 607 -28.15 10.04 -2.22
CA CYS A 607 -28.55 11.46 -2.19
C CYS A 607 -29.98 11.67 -2.75
N GLN A 608 -30.36 10.96 -3.83
CA GLN A 608 -31.73 10.98 -4.37
C GLN A 608 -32.77 10.54 -3.33
N ARG A 609 -32.40 9.57 -2.47
CA ARG A 609 -33.30 8.99 -1.48
C ARG A 609 -33.41 9.82 -0.21
N THR A 610 -32.31 10.37 0.28
CA THR A 610 -32.23 11.07 1.58
C THR A 610 -32.30 12.58 1.47
N GLY A 611 -32.01 13.14 0.29
CA GLY A 611 -31.81 14.58 0.10
C GLY A 611 -30.43 15.07 0.58
N ALA A 612 -29.49 14.16 0.88
CA ALA A 612 -28.12 14.53 1.20
C ALA A 612 -27.44 15.27 0.04
N ARG A 613 -26.54 16.21 0.36
CA ARG A 613 -25.71 16.90 -0.63
C ARG A 613 -24.46 16.10 -0.96
N LEU A 614 -24.09 16.01 -2.25
CA LEU A 614 -22.80 15.45 -2.68
C LEU A 614 -21.83 16.54 -3.16
N VAL A 615 -20.62 16.56 -2.59
CA VAL A 615 -19.47 17.31 -3.12
C VAL A 615 -18.45 16.32 -3.64
N PHE A 616 -18.27 16.30 -4.96
CA PHE A 616 -17.33 15.41 -5.63
C PHE A 616 -16.00 16.10 -5.90
N ALA A 617 -14.90 15.49 -5.46
CA ALA A 617 -13.57 15.94 -5.83
C ALA A 617 -13.23 15.45 -7.25
N SER A 618 -13.50 16.31 -8.24
CA SER A 618 -13.09 16.14 -9.63
C SER A 618 -11.67 16.72 -9.86
N SER A 619 -11.24 16.83 -11.11
CA SER A 619 -9.89 17.23 -11.49
C SER A 619 -9.91 18.12 -12.73
N VAL A 620 -9.00 19.08 -12.81
CA VAL A 620 -8.81 19.89 -14.04
C VAL A 620 -8.46 19.04 -15.26
N SER A 621 -8.01 17.79 -15.07
CA SER A 621 -7.77 16.83 -16.16
C SER A 621 -9.01 16.50 -17.01
N THR A 622 -10.21 16.81 -16.54
CA THR A 622 -11.45 16.70 -17.33
C THR A 622 -11.52 17.71 -18.48
N VAL A 623 -10.73 18.79 -18.42
CA VAL A 623 -10.73 19.90 -19.39
C VAL A 623 -9.33 20.24 -19.93
N MET A 624 -8.30 19.48 -19.56
CA MET A 624 -6.91 19.76 -19.95
C MET A 624 -6.64 19.63 -21.45
N GLY A 625 -7.43 18.82 -22.17
CA GLY A 625 -7.34 18.64 -23.62
C GLY A 625 -8.11 19.71 -24.42
N ALA A 626 -8.67 20.73 -23.78
CA ALA A 626 -9.42 21.77 -24.47
C ALA A 626 -8.53 22.48 -25.51
N PRO A 627 -8.98 22.60 -26.78
CA PRO A 627 -8.19 23.23 -27.82
C PRO A 627 -8.04 24.73 -27.57
N PRO A 628 -6.92 25.38 -27.95
CA PRO A 628 -6.75 26.82 -27.77
C PRO A 628 -7.85 27.61 -28.51
N GLU A 629 -8.13 28.83 -28.03
CA GLU A 629 -9.11 29.72 -28.64
C GLU A 629 -8.40 30.71 -29.58
N GLY A 630 -8.23 30.30 -30.84
CA GLY A 630 -7.45 31.05 -31.82
C GLY A 630 -5.96 31.08 -31.46
N GLN A 631 -5.34 32.26 -31.48
CA GLN A 631 -3.95 32.46 -31.02
C GLN A 631 -3.85 32.74 -29.50
N GLY A 632 -4.99 32.80 -28.79
CA GLY A 632 -5.07 33.17 -27.38
C GLY A 632 -5.31 31.99 -26.43
N SER A 633 -5.16 32.27 -25.13
CA SER A 633 -5.49 31.32 -24.06
C SER A 633 -7.00 31.09 -23.99
N ARG A 634 -7.44 29.84 -23.85
CA ARG A 634 -8.86 29.52 -23.62
C ARG A 634 -9.18 29.69 -22.14
N PHE A 635 -10.25 30.40 -21.82
CA PHE A 635 -10.81 30.41 -20.47
C PHE A 635 -11.87 29.31 -20.34
N ILE A 636 -11.68 28.40 -19.38
CA ILE A 636 -12.64 27.36 -19.04
C ILE A 636 -13.58 27.91 -17.98
N GLU A 637 -14.84 27.97 -18.33
CA GLU A 637 -15.94 28.37 -17.44
C GLU A 637 -16.22 27.29 -16.38
N GLU A 638 -16.92 27.70 -15.34
CA GLU A 638 -17.42 26.85 -14.24
C GLU A 638 -18.80 26.30 -14.61
N ASP A 639 -18.89 25.60 -15.74
CA ASP A 639 -20.13 25.00 -16.23
C ASP A 639 -20.00 23.50 -16.53
N GLU A 640 -21.17 22.88 -16.66
CA GLU A 640 -21.34 21.48 -16.97
C GLU A 640 -21.24 21.17 -18.47
N ASP A 641 -21.08 22.17 -19.35
CA ASP A 641 -21.15 22.02 -20.81
C ASP A 641 -19.82 21.53 -21.42
N ALA A 642 -18.75 21.43 -20.62
CA ALA A 642 -17.44 20.95 -21.05
C ALA A 642 -17.53 19.63 -21.87
N PRO A 643 -17.05 19.60 -23.12
CA PRO A 643 -17.04 18.39 -23.95
C PRO A 643 -16.23 17.25 -23.32
N LEU A 644 -16.70 16.01 -23.48
CA LEU A 644 -15.99 14.81 -22.98
C LEU A 644 -14.63 14.62 -23.66
N GLU A 645 -14.53 15.12 -24.90
CA GLU A 645 -13.33 15.14 -25.73
C GLU A 645 -12.18 15.94 -25.11
N TRP A 646 -12.45 16.83 -24.16
CA TRP A 646 -11.40 17.58 -23.48
C TRP A 646 -10.75 16.79 -22.35
N ALA A 647 -11.35 15.67 -21.94
CA ALA A 647 -10.79 14.81 -20.91
C ALA A 647 -9.68 13.94 -21.48
N VAL A 648 -8.49 14.08 -20.89
CA VAL A 648 -7.32 13.29 -21.23
C VAL A 648 -7.15 12.17 -20.22
N MET A 649 -6.44 11.08 -20.60
CA MET A 649 -6.10 9.89 -19.78
C MET A 649 -7.30 9.17 -19.11
N GLY A 650 -7.15 7.91 -18.71
CA GLY A 650 -8.26 7.17 -18.07
C GLY A 650 -8.78 7.86 -16.81
N TYR A 651 -7.88 8.39 -15.98
CA TYR A 651 -8.22 9.19 -14.80
C TYR A 651 -9.10 10.41 -15.14
N GLY A 652 -8.69 11.27 -16.07
CA GLY A 652 -9.47 12.47 -16.42
C GLY A 652 -10.80 12.12 -17.08
N ARG A 653 -10.83 11.09 -17.93
CA ARG A 653 -12.05 10.60 -18.56
C ARG A 653 -13.05 10.06 -17.53
N SER A 654 -12.60 9.30 -16.54
CA SER A 654 -13.47 8.75 -15.50
C SER A 654 -14.14 9.86 -14.68
N LYS A 655 -13.38 10.91 -14.31
CA LYS A 655 -13.89 12.09 -13.62
C LYS A 655 -14.89 12.87 -14.48
N ALA A 656 -14.63 13.02 -15.78
CA ALA A 656 -15.52 13.72 -16.70
C ALA A 656 -16.86 12.98 -16.89
N VAL A 657 -16.85 11.65 -16.92
CA VAL A 657 -18.07 10.83 -16.89
C VAL A 657 -18.88 11.15 -15.64
N VAL A 658 -18.26 11.16 -14.46
CA VAL A 658 -18.94 11.50 -13.20
C VAL A 658 -19.49 12.93 -13.19
N GLU A 659 -18.77 13.91 -13.72
CA GLU A 659 -19.29 15.29 -13.84
C GLU A 659 -20.61 15.33 -14.64
N LYS A 660 -20.71 14.58 -15.75
CA LYS A 660 -21.97 14.48 -16.52
C LYS A 660 -23.07 13.72 -15.78
N LEU A 661 -22.72 12.71 -14.99
CA LEU A 661 -23.69 11.99 -14.16
C LEU A 661 -24.24 12.89 -13.04
N ILE A 662 -23.39 13.71 -12.41
CA ILE A 662 -23.80 14.70 -11.41
C ILE A 662 -24.73 15.75 -12.04
N SER A 663 -24.37 16.29 -13.20
CA SER A 663 -25.21 17.20 -13.97
C SER A 663 -26.61 16.61 -14.24
N SER A 664 -26.67 15.38 -14.78
CA SER A 664 -27.94 14.70 -15.03
C SER A 664 -28.71 14.44 -13.73
N ALA A 665 -28.05 14.03 -12.64
CA ALA A 665 -28.70 13.81 -11.36
C ALA A 665 -29.30 15.10 -10.77
N VAL A 666 -28.62 16.24 -10.89
CA VAL A 666 -29.13 17.53 -10.42
C VAL A 666 -30.33 17.97 -11.24
N HIS A 667 -30.20 18.01 -12.56
CA HIS A 667 -31.22 18.59 -13.44
C HIS A 667 -32.43 17.67 -13.64
N GLU A 668 -32.24 16.36 -13.64
CA GLU A 668 -33.28 15.40 -13.98
C GLU A 668 -33.82 14.63 -12.77
N ALA A 669 -33.06 14.52 -11.68
CA ALA A 669 -33.48 13.79 -10.48
C ALA A 669 -33.52 14.63 -9.20
N GLY A 670 -33.27 15.94 -9.29
CA GLY A 670 -33.41 16.88 -8.18
C GLY A 670 -32.43 16.66 -7.01
N VAL A 671 -31.27 16.05 -7.29
CA VAL A 671 -30.21 15.83 -6.30
C VAL A 671 -29.47 17.14 -6.02
N GLU A 672 -29.10 17.39 -4.77
CA GLU A 672 -28.11 18.42 -4.45
C GLU A 672 -26.70 17.88 -4.66
N ALA A 673 -26.02 18.24 -5.76
CA ALA A 673 -24.67 17.77 -6.04
C ALA A 673 -23.85 18.77 -6.86
N MET A 674 -22.53 18.75 -6.63
CA MET A 674 -21.57 19.54 -7.40
C MET A 674 -20.22 18.83 -7.53
N SER A 675 -19.48 19.21 -8.56
CA SER A 675 -18.10 18.78 -8.80
C SER A 675 -17.14 19.92 -8.56
N ILE A 676 -16.02 19.67 -7.89
CA ILE A 676 -14.92 20.63 -7.74
C ILE A 676 -13.73 20.10 -8.54
N ARG A 677 -13.34 20.75 -9.64
CA ARG A 677 -12.15 20.44 -10.44
C ARG A 677 -10.90 20.99 -9.74
N PHE A 678 -10.24 20.13 -8.96
CA PHE A 678 -8.98 20.49 -8.32
C PHE A 678 -7.85 20.59 -9.34
N GLY A 679 -7.09 21.68 -9.29
CA GLY A 679 -5.80 21.79 -9.97
C GLY A 679 -4.68 21.08 -9.22
N GLN A 680 -3.44 21.54 -9.40
CA GLN A 680 -2.33 21.04 -8.60
C GLN A 680 -2.47 21.54 -7.16
N ILE A 681 -2.76 20.61 -6.26
CA ILE A 681 -2.74 20.84 -4.82
C ILE A 681 -1.34 20.54 -4.30
N THR A 682 -0.80 21.47 -3.51
CA THR A 682 0.51 21.36 -2.87
C THR A 682 0.35 20.88 -1.42
N GLY A 683 1.46 20.68 -0.72
CA GLY A 683 1.43 20.19 0.65
C GLY A 683 0.74 21.12 1.64
N ASP A 684 0.65 20.64 2.87
CA ASP A 684 0.19 21.45 4.00
C ASP A 684 1.23 22.52 4.34
N SER A 685 0.78 23.77 4.42
CA SER A 685 1.64 24.95 4.62
C SER A 685 2.21 25.07 6.03
N ARG A 686 1.84 24.17 6.96
CA ARG A 686 2.33 24.14 8.35
C ARG A 686 3.39 23.06 8.53
N SER A 687 3.15 21.86 7.98
CA SER A 687 3.99 20.67 8.12
C SER A 687 4.94 20.44 6.95
N GLY A 688 4.69 21.06 5.79
CA GLY A 688 5.40 20.81 4.54
C GLY A 688 5.03 19.48 3.87
N ALA A 689 3.99 18.78 4.35
CA ALA A 689 3.63 17.45 3.89
C ALA A 689 3.06 17.44 2.46
N TRP A 690 3.95 17.42 1.47
CA TRP A 690 3.62 17.21 0.07
C TRP A 690 4.17 15.86 -0.40
N ASN A 691 3.35 15.07 -1.10
CA ASN A 691 3.73 13.75 -1.58
C ASN A 691 4.96 13.78 -2.51
N ALA A 692 6.08 13.24 -2.02
CA ALA A 692 7.38 13.27 -2.67
C ALA A 692 7.46 12.47 -3.98
N GLN A 693 6.47 11.61 -4.27
CA GLN A 693 6.38 10.84 -5.52
C GLN A 693 5.57 11.54 -6.62
N GLU A 694 4.91 12.66 -6.31
CA GLU A 694 4.25 13.44 -7.34
C GLU A 694 5.26 14.03 -8.33
N ARG A 695 4.78 14.33 -9.54
CA ARG A 695 5.61 14.83 -10.63
C ARG A 695 6.36 16.11 -10.27
N VAL A 696 5.68 17.10 -9.65
CA VAL A 696 6.30 18.39 -9.33
C VAL A 696 7.39 18.24 -8.26
N PRO A 697 7.12 17.59 -7.10
CA PRO A 697 8.16 17.25 -6.13
C PRO A 697 9.35 16.49 -6.72
N SER A 698 9.09 15.55 -7.65
CA SER A 698 10.16 14.78 -8.29
C SER A 698 11.17 15.64 -9.05
N ILE A 699 10.75 16.76 -9.68
CA ILE A 699 11.64 17.70 -10.36
C ILE A 699 12.61 18.33 -9.34
N PHE A 700 12.06 18.90 -8.25
CA PHE A 700 12.87 19.60 -7.24
C PHE A 700 13.75 18.65 -6.44
N ARG A 701 13.28 17.45 -6.10
CA ARG A 701 14.07 16.42 -5.42
C ARG A 701 15.24 15.91 -6.27
N SER A 702 15.10 15.91 -7.60
CA SER A 702 16.16 15.49 -8.52
C SER A 702 17.20 16.59 -8.78
N ALA A 703 16.92 17.83 -8.39
CA ALA A 703 17.67 19.01 -8.80
C ALA A 703 19.14 18.96 -8.40
N THR A 704 19.43 18.54 -7.16
CA THR A 704 20.80 18.42 -6.65
C THR A 704 21.59 17.35 -7.40
N ALA A 705 21.00 16.17 -7.62
CA ALA A 705 21.66 15.08 -8.32
C ALA A 705 21.86 15.36 -9.82
N LEU A 706 20.94 16.09 -10.45
CA LEU A 706 21.08 16.58 -11.84
C LEU A 706 21.92 17.85 -11.95
N SER A 707 22.20 18.53 -10.83
CA SER A 707 22.77 19.88 -10.76
C SER A 707 22.05 20.87 -11.70
N ALA A 708 20.72 20.74 -11.81
CA ALA A 708 19.93 21.53 -12.76
C ALA A 708 18.43 21.58 -12.42
N LEU A 709 17.82 22.73 -12.71
CA LEU A 709 16.37 22.95 -12.74
C LEU A 709 15.95 23.53 -14.11
N PRO A 710 14.73 23.22 -14.60
CA PRO A 710 14.20 23.83 -15.82
C PRO A 710 13.75 25.27 -15.54
N ASP A 711 14.06 26.19 -16.45
CA ASP A 711 13.77 27.62 -16.34
C ASP A 711 12.31 27.99 -16.64
N ASP A 712 11.64 27.25 -17.52
CA ASP A 712 10.24 27.51 -17.91
C ASP A 712 9.43 26.23 -18.20
N MET A 713 8.34 26.06 -17.45
CA MET A 713 7.33 25.02 -17.66
C MET A 713 5.91 25.60 -17.69
N GLY A 714 5.79 26.90 -17.99
CA GLY A 714 4.53 27.61 -18.14
C GLY A 714 4.03 28.33 -16.89
N THR A 715 2.72 28.46 -16.77
CA THR A 715 2.07 29.17 -15.65
C THR A 715 1.84 28.25 -14.46
N VAL A 716 2.07 28.77 -13.25
CA VAL A 716 1.83 28.10 -11.98
C VAL A 716 0.62 28.73 -11.30
N ASP A 717 -0.40 27.91 -11.08
CA ASP A 717 -1.66 28.23 -10.39
C ASP A 717 -1.90 27.28 -9.20
N TRP A 718 -0.81 26.82 -8.59
CA TRP A 718 -0.82 25.84 -7.51
C TRP A 718 -1.46 26.38 -6.25
N LEU A 719 -2.30 25.56 -5.64
CA LEU A 719 -3.04 25.90 -4.44
C LEU A 719 -2.56 25.04 -3.27
N THR A 720 -2.48 25.60 -2.06
CA THR A 720 -2.18 24.79 -0.87
C THR A 720 -3.36 23.90 -0.53
N VAL A 721 -3.11 22.75 0.12
CA VAL A 721 -4.19 21.92 0.67
C VAL A 721 -5.06 22.75 1.64
N ASN A 722 -4.43 23.68 2.39
CA ASN A 722 -5.10 24.55 3.37
C ASN A 722 -6.18 25.43 2.75
N ASP A 723 -5.86 26.11 1.65
CA ASP A 723 -6.81 26.95 0.92
C ASP A 723 -7.88 26.11 0.19
N ALA A 724 -7.49 24.98 -0.37
CA ALA A 724 -8.40 24.08 -1.07
C ALA A 724 -9.48 23.48 -0.16
N MET A 725 -9.12 23.17 1.10
CA MET A 725 -10.04 22.68 2.11
C MET A 725 -11.11 23.72 2.48
N GLN A 726 -10.75 25.00 2.59
CA GLN A 726 -11.71 26.05 2.94
C GLN A 726 -12.88 26.10 1.94
N VAL A 727 -12.56 26.07 0.64
CA VAL A 727 -13.58 26.04 -0.43
C VAL A 727 -14.42 24.76 -0.34
N THR A 728 -13.78 23.62 -0.08
CA THR A 728 -14.46 22.32 -0.03
C THR A 728 -15.41 22.20 1.16
N VAL A 729 -15.00 22.69 2.34
CA VAL A 729 -15.86 22.77 3.53
C VAL A 729 -17.02 23.73 3.25
N ALA A 730 -16.77 24.90 2.68
CA ALA A 730 -17.84 25.84 2.33
C ALA A 730 -18.86 25.25 1.34
N ALA A 731 -18.38 24.50 0.33
CA ALA A 731 -19.23 23.76 -0.61
C ALA A 731 -20.07 22.68 0.08
N ALA A 732 -19.47 21.95 1.03
CA ALA A 732 -20.12 20.86 1.73
C ALA A 732 -21.21 21.35 2.69
N ILE A 733 -20.87 22.25 3.61
CA ILE A 733 -21.74 22.62 4.75
C ILE A 733 -22.32 24.03 4.68
N GLY A 734 -22.06 24.78 3.61
CA GLY A 734 -22.61 26.12 3.40
C GLY A 734 -24.14 26.10 3.22
N GLN A 735 -24.83 27.11 3.74
CA GLN A 735 -26.29 27.22 3.65
C GLN A 735 -26.76 27.56 2.22
N ASP A 736 -26.07 28.47 1.52
CA ASP A 736 -26.45 28.98 0.19
C ASP A 736 -25.49 28.52 -0.94
N VAL A 737 -25.50 27.21 -1.21
CA VAL A 737 -24.70 26.58 -2.27
C VAL A 737 -25.56 26.35 -3.51
N THR A 738 -25.92 27.42 -4.20
CA THR A 738 -26.76 27.38 -5.42
C THR A 738 -26.19 26.48 -6.51
N SER A 739 -24.86 26.40 -6.61
CA SER A 739 -24.13 25.53 -7.52
C SER A 739 -24.30 24.03 -7.26
N ALA A 740 -24.90 23.63 -6.14
CA ALA A 740 -25.30 22.24 -5.92
C ALA A 740 -26.70 21.94 -6.45
N THR A 741 -27.45 22.94 -6.93
CA THR A 741 -28.89 22.81 -7.22
C THR A 741 -29.19 23.04 -8.69
N SER A 742 -30.36 22.57 -9.15
CA SER A 742 -30.83 22.77 -10.53
C SER A 742 -31.17 24.23 -10.88
N ALA A 743 -31.11 25.14 -9.89
CA ALA A 743 -31.24 26.57 -10.12
C ALA A 743 -29.99 27.19 -10.76
N SER A 744 -28.85 26.50 -10.71
CA SER A 744 -27.60 26.87 -11.36
C SER A 744 -27.34 25.96 -12.56
N LYS A 745 -26.63 26.47 -13.58
CA LYS A 745 -25.96 25.64 -14.60
C LYS A 745 -24.48 25.40 -14.25
N GLN A 746 -24.04 25.92 -13.11
CA GLN A 746 -22.65 25.91 -12.65
C GLN A 746 -22.45 24.83 -11.59
N ASN A 747 -22.82 23.58 -11.90
CA ASN A 747 -22.61 22.43 -11.00
C ASN A 747 -21.16 21.95 -10.95
N VAL A 748 -20.26 22.73 -11.55
CA VAL A 748 -18.83 22.49 -11.56
C VAL A 748 -18.10 23.74 -11.11
N VAL A 749 -17.14 23.58 -10.21
CA VAL A 749 -16.31 24.66 -9.66
C VAL A 749 -14.86 24.37 -10.00
N ASN A 750 -14.13 25.34 -10.53
CA ASN A 750 -12.70 25.17 -10.74
C ASN A 750 -11.95 25.66 -9.51
N LEU A 751 -11.03 24.85 -9.00
CA LEU A 751 -10.27 25.16 -7.80
C LEU A 751 -8.77 25.17 -8.10
N VAL A 752 -8.30 26.35 -8.47
CA VAL A 752 -6.89 26.71 -8.67
C VAL A 752 -6.60 28.03 -7.97
N ASN A 753 -5.32 28.36 -7.81
CA ASN A 753 -4.93 29.63 -7.24
C ASN A 753 -5.24 30.79 -8.21
N PRO A 754 -6.04 31.79 -7.81
CA PRO A 754 -6.33 32.96 -8.65
C PRO A 754 -5.06 33.80 -8.91
N ASN A 755 -4.08 33.75 -8.02
CA ASN A 755 -2.83 34.52 -8.07
C ASN A 755 -1.74 33.75 -8.83
N LYS A 756 -1.91 33.64 -10.14
CA LYS A 756 -1.00 32.89 -11.03
C LYS A 756 0.37 33.55 -11.13
N VAL A 757 1.43 32.74 -11.13
CA VAL A 757 2.83 33.20 -11.29
C VAL A 757 3.53 32.42 -12.41
N PRO A 758 4.58 32.99 -13.04
CA PRO A 758 5.45 32.23 -13.93
C PRO A 758 6.14 31.08 -13.18
N TRP A 759 6.40 29.96 -13.85
CA TRP A 759 7.17 28.82 -13.30
C TRP A 759 8.48 29.26 -12.63
N LEU A 760 9.20 30.19 -13.27
CA LEU A 760 10.45 30.75 -12.75
C LEU A 760 10.34 31.31 -11.32
N THR A 761 9.18 31.87 -10.94
CA THR A 761 8.95 32.38 -9.58
C THR A 761 8.99 31.24 -8.56
N ALA A 762 8.28 30.15 -8.82
CA ALA A 762 8.28 28.97 -7.96
C ALA A 762 9.68 28.34 -7.91
N VAL A 763 10.35 28.23 -9.06
CA VAL A 763 11.70 27.66 -9.13
C VAL A 763 12.70 28.46 -8.30
N LYS A 764 12.67 29.79 -8.37
CA LYS A 764 13.54 30.64 -7.55
C LYS A 764 13.30 30.47 -6.05
N ALA A 765 12.04 30.29 -5.65
CA ALA A 765 11.71 30.01 -4.25
C ALA A 765 12.33 28.69 -3.75
N PHE A 766 12.33 27.64 -4.58
CA PHE A 766 13.02 26.39 -4.27
C PHE A 766 14.55 26.53 -4.33
N GLN A 767 15.08 27.19 -5.35
CA GLN A 767 16.52 27.35 -5.58
C GLN A 767 17.21 28.10 -4.43
N ALA A 768 16.50 29.03 -3.75
CA ALA A 768 17.01 29.75 -2.58
C ALA A 768 17.48 28.82 -1.43
N HIS A 769 16.94 27.60 -1.36
CA HIS A 769 17.28 26.59 -0.35
C HIS A 769 18.21 25.48 -0.88
N MET A 770 18.66 25.58 -2.13
CA MET A 770 19.48 24.55 -2.77
C MET A 770 20.96 24.94 -2.85
N PRO A 771 21.89 23.97 -3.00
CA PRO A 771 23.30 24.27 -3.23
C PRO A 771 23.51 25.14 -4.47
N SER A 772 24.52 26.02 -4.43
CA SER A 772 24.88 26.91 -5.54
C SER A 772 25.29 26.18 -6.83
N SER A 773 25.52 24.86 -6.77
CA SER A 773 25.78 24.01 -7.93
C SER A 773 24.53 23.68 -8.75
N VAL A 774 23.33 23.97 -8.25
CA VAL A 774 22.07 23.74 -8.97
C VAL A 774 21.78 24.95 -9.85
N GLU A 775 22.01 24.79 -11.15
CA GLU A 775 21.83 25.85 -12.15
C GLU A 775 20.43 25.84 -12.76
N LEU A 776 19.98 27.00 -13.26
CA LEU A 776 18.80 27.08 -14.11
C LEU A 776 19.22 26.87 -15.55
N LEU A 777 18.60 25.88 -16.21
CA LEU A 777 18.85 25.57 -17.60
C LEU A 777 17.60 25.82 -18.44
N PRO A 778 17.77 26.17 -19.73
CA PRO A 778 16.69 26.07 -20.70
C PRO A 778 16.03 24.69 -20.60
N THR A 779 14.70 24.64 -20.49
CA THR A 779 13.94 23.38 -20.28
C THR A 779 14.33 22.26 -21.24
N ARG A 780 14.68 22.59 -22.49
CA ARG A 780 15.19 21.61 -23.47
C ARG A 780 16.53 20.98 -23.05
N GLU A 781 17.46 21.79 -22.56
CA GLU A 781 18.77 21.33 -22.10
C GLU A 781 18.65 20.53 -20.80
N TRP A 782 17.77 20.97 -19.88
CA TRP A 782 17.43 20.20 -18.69
C TRP A 782 16.87 18.82 -19.05
N PHE A 783 15.94 18.75 -20.02
CA PHE A 783 15.36 17.47 -20.45
C PHE A 783 16.39 16.57 -21.14
N GLN A 784 17.31 17.12 -21.92
CA GLN A 784 18.42 16.35 -22.50
C GLN A 784 19.32 15.78 -21.40
N ARG A 785 19.65 16.57 -20.38
CA ARG A 785 20.45 16.10 -19.23
C ARG A 785 19.75 14.98 -18.46
N LEU A 786 18.43 15.02 -18.38
CA LEU A 786 17.62 13.96 -17.80
C LEU A 786 17.69 12.67 -18.65
N LEU A 787 17.55 12.76 -19.97
CA LEU A 787 17.71 11.60 -20.87
C LEU A 787 19.11 10.99 -20.80
N ASP A 788 20.15 11.82 -20.69
CA ASP A 788 21.52 11.35 -20.55
C ASP A 788 21.79 10.70 -19.18
N ALA A 789 21.11 11.19 -18.12
CA ALA A 789 21.12 10.51 -16.83
C ALA A 789 20.45 9.14 -16.92
N GLN A 790 19.27 9.05 -17.54
CA GLN A 790 18.56 7.78 -17.75
C GLN A 790 19.44 6.75 -18.47
N LYS A 791 20.04 7.12 -19.61
CA LYS A 791 20.90 6.21 -20.39
C LYS A 791 22.10 5.72 -19.59
N ARG A 792 22.77 6.61 -18.85
CA ARG A 792 23.92 6.23 -18.00
C ARG A 792 23.52 5.24 -16.93
N THR A 793 22.38 5.49 -16.31
CA THR A 793 21.81 4.65 -15.27
C THR A 793 21.40 3.27 -15.79
N GLU A 794 20.73 3.21 -16.95
CA GLU A 794 20.36 1.96 -17.62
C GLU A 794 21.60 1.14 -18.02
N ALA A 795 22.62 1.79 -18.59
CA ALA A 795 23.88 1.14 -18.94
C ALA A 795 24.64 0.58 -17.73
N ALA A 796 24.48 1.19 -16.56
CA ALA A 796 25.09 0.73 -15.30
C ALA A 796 24.29 -0.37 -14.60
N GLY A 797 23.06 -0.68 -15.05
CA GLY A 797 22.18 -1.63 -14.37
C GLY A 797 21.72 -1.18 -12.97
N ASP A 798 21.84 0.11 -12.64
CA ASP A 798 21.63 0.68 -11.30
C ASP A 798 20.42 1.63 -11.25
N PHE A 799 19.38 1.34 -12.05
CA PHE A 799 18.21 2.20 -12.20
C PHE A 799 17.48 2.48 -10.90
N GLU A 800 17.33 1.46 -10.05
CA GLU A 800 16.61 1.62 -8.80
C GLU A 800 17.34 2.59 -7.84
N ARG A 801 18.64 2.42 -7.64
CA ARG A 801 19.42 3.31 -6.78
C ARG A 801 19.49 4.74 -7.31
N ALA A 802 19.71 4.88 -8.61
CA ALA A 802 19.75 6.19 -9.26
C ALA A 802 18.39 6.89 -9.18
N SER A 803 17.27 6.14 -9.28
CA SER A 803 15.92 6.70 -9.21
C SER A 803 15.54 7.19 -7.80
N VAL A 804 16.20 6.73 -6.74
CA VAL A 804 16.04 7.31 -5.39
C VAL A 804 16.63 8.72 -5.33
N GLN A 805 17.79 8.93 -5.97
CA GLN A 805 18.47 10.23 -6.01
C GLN A 805 17.93 11.16 -7.10
N ILE A 806 17.41 10.58 -8.18
CA ILE A 806 16.85 11.27 -9.35
C ILE A 806 15.43 10.72 -9.59
N PRO A 807 14.46 10.99 -8.69
CA PRO A 807 13.10 10.46 -8.80
C PRO A 807 12.40 10.80 -10.10
N VAL A 808 12.78 11.91 -10.75
CA VAL A 808 12.21 12.31 -12.04
C VAL A 808 12.55 11.31 -13.18
N LEU A 809 13.53 10.41 -13.00
CA LEU A 809 13.82 9.32 -13.94
C LEU A 809 12.63 8.39 -14.16
N LYS A 810 11.80 8.16 -13.14
CA LYS A 810 10.60 7.31 -13.25
C LYS A 810 9.52 7.92 -14.14
N LEU A 811 9.65 9.20 -14.48
CA LEU A 811 8.63 10.00 -15.15
C LEU A 811 9.10 10.53 -16.52
N VAL A 812 10.27 10.14 -17.02
CA VAL A 812 10.87 10.70 -18.25
C VAL A 812 9.91 10.62 -19.44
N SER A 813 9.24 9.49 -19.62
CA SER A 813 8.24 9.27 -20.68
C SER A 813 7.07 10.26 -20.62
N SER A 814 6.69 10.72 -19.41
CA SER A 814 5.62 11.70 -19.20
C SER A 814 6.03 13.15 -19.48
N PHE A 815 7.33 13.46 -19.51
CA PHE A 815 7.85 14.81 -19.72
C PHE A 815 8.02 15.18 -21.20
N GLY A 816 8.27 14.20 -22.08
CA GLY A 816 8.51 14.46 -23.51
C GLY A 816 7.42 15.29 -24.18
N GLY A 817 6.14 14.99 -23.91
CA GLY A 817 5.01 15.75 -24.46
C GLY A 817 4.90 17.18 -23.93
N ARG A 818 5.24 17.41 -22.66
CA ARG A 818 5.19 18.75 -22.03
C ARG A 818 6.36 19.64 -22.41
N VAL A 819 7.55 19.08 -22.54
CA VAL A 819 8.71 19.81 -23.09
C VAL A 819 8.36 20.26 -24.51
N GLY A 820 7.70 19.40 -25.30
CA GLY A 820 7.14 19.79 -26.60
C GLY A 820 6.14 20.96 -26.55
N GLN A 821 5.18 20.94 -25.61
CA GLN A 821 4.20 22.02 -25.44
C GLN A 821 4.80 23.34 -24.93
N ALA A 822 5.69 23.27 -23.94
CA ALA A 822 6.42 24.44 -23.44
C ALA A 822 7.25 25.09 -24.56
N MET A 823 7.88 24.27 -25.41
CA MET A 823 8.63 24.74 -26.58
C MET A 823 7.75 25.30 -27.70
N ALA A 824 6.52 24.82 -27.85
CA ALA A 824 5.60 25.27 -28.89
C ALA A 824 4.92 26.62 -28.58
N GLY A 825 5.12 27.17 -27.37
CA GLY A 825 4.45 28.40 -26.94
C GLY A 825 2.93 28.31 -26.98
N THR A 826 2.39 27.09 -26.90
CA THR A 826 0.94 26.84 -27.04
C THR A 826 0.17 27.55 -25.94
N ALA A 827 -0.88 28.27 -26.34
CA ALA A 827 -1.71 29.05 -25.43
C ALA A 827 -2.27 28.16 -24.30
N ALA A 828 -2.16 28.63 -23.06
CA ALA A 828 -2.57 27.88 -21.89
C ALA A 828 -4.10 27.80 -21.75
N THR A 829 -4.60 26.69 -21.25
CA THR A 829 -5.97 26.56 -20.76
C THR A 829 -6.03 27.20 -19.37
N LEU A 830 -6.78 28.30 -19.22
CA LEU A 830 -6.92 29.05 -17.97
C LEU A 830 -8.29 28.75 -17.37
N LEU A 831 -8.34 28.44 -16.08
CA LEU A 831 -9.61 28.18 -15.39
C LEU A 831 -10.17 29.48 -14.79
N GLN A 832 -11.47 29.71 -14.94
CA GLN A 832 -12.20 30.70 -14.14
C GLN A 832 -12.53 30.11 -12.77
N VAL A 833 -12.37 30.90 -11.71
CA VAL A 833 -12.52 30.47 -10.30
C VAL A 833 -13.53 31.33 -9.54
N LYS A 834 -14.56 31.84 -10.24
CA LYS A 834 -15.53 32.79 -9.68
C LYS A 834 -16.32 32.16 -8.54
N GLU A 835 -16.76 30.92 -8.73
CA GLU A 835 -17.57 30.20 -7.78
C GLU A 835 -16.74 29.73 -6.58
N ALA A 836 -15.49 29.30 -6.79
CA ALA A 836 -14.56 29.03 -5.69
C ALA A 836 -14.32 30.27 -4.81
N ILE A 837 -14.19 31.46 -5.43
CA ILE A 837 -14.10 32.74 -4.71
C ILE A 837 -15.40 33.05 -3.96
N ARG A 838 -16.56 32.81 -4.58
CA ARG A 838 -17.87 33.03 -3.95
C ARG A 838 -18.07 32.14 -2.72
N LEU A 839 -17.80 30.84 -2.86
CA LEU A 839 -17.94 29.84 -1.79
C LEU A 839 -17.03 30.16 -0.59
N SER A 840 -15.79 30.58 -0.86
CA SER A 840 -14.84 31.03 0.17
C SER A 840 -15.08 32.46 0.67
N GLN A 841 -16.15 33.13 0.24
CA GLN A 841 -16.45 34.53 0.60
C GLN A 841 -15.28 35.49 0.35
N GLY A 842 -14.52 35.24 -0.72
CA GLY A 842 -13.35 36.04 -1.10
C GLY A 842 -12.03 35.62 -0.45
N GLN A 843 -12.01 34.68 0.51
CA GLN A 843 -10.77 34.26 1.19
C GLN A 843 -9.75 33.68 0.20
N LEU A 844 -10.21 32.96 -0.83
CA LEU A 844 -9.32 32.38 -1.85
C LEU A 844 -8.48 33.43 -2.61
N LEU A 845 -8.92 34.70 -2.66
CA LEU A 845 -8.14 35.78 -3.27
C LEU A 845 -6.83 36.07 -2.51
N SER A 846 -6.75 35.68 -1.24
CA SER A 846 -5.56 35.82 -0.41
C SER A 846 -4.60 34.63 -0.51
N ALA A 847 -4.95 33.58 -1.27
CA ALA A 847 -4.09 32.42 -1.46
C ALA A 847 -2.76 32.85 -2.06
N THR A 848 -1.66 32.52 -1.39
CA THR A 848 -0.31 32.88 -1.84
C THR A 848 0.19 31.84 -2.83
N ALA A 849 0.87 32.29 -3.88
CA ALA A 849 1.70 31.38 -4.68
C ALA A 849 2.83 30.80 -3.80
N ILE A 850 3.47 29.70 -4.24
CA ILE A 850 4.63 29.16 -3.53
C ILE A 850 5.69 30.27 -3.40
N ASP A 851 6.03 30.56 -2.14
CA ASP A 851 7.07 31.48 -1.75
C ASP A 851 8.28 30.73 -1.16
N GLU A 852 9.32 31.49 -0.82
CA GLU A 852 10.56 30.93 -0.27
C GLU A 852 10.32 30.16 1.04
N HIS A 853 9.40 30.62 1.89
CA HIS A 853 9.10 29.95 3.16
C HIS A 853 8.48 28.57 2.91
N THR A 854 7.44 28.51 2.09
CA THR A 854 6.71 27.27 1.80
C THR A 854 7.59 26.28 1.02
N ALA A 855 8.39 26.78 0.07
CA ALA A 855 9.36 25.95 -0.66
C ALA A 855 10.40 25.32 0.29
N GLY A 856 10.89 26.08 1.27
CA GLY A 856 11.80 25.58 2.31
C GLY A 856 11.17 24.49 3.16
N LEU A 857 9.91 24.66 3.59
CA LEU A 857 9.17 23.62 4.34
C LEU A 857 9.00 22.33 3.53
N TYR A 858 8.65 22.42 2.25
CA TYR A 858 8.51 21.25 1.38
C TYR A 858 9.84 20.52 1.19
N LEU A 859 10.93 21.25 0.96
CA LEU A 859 12.27 20.65 0.85
C LEU A 859 12.70 19.97 2.14
N GLN A 860 12.49 20.60 3.30
CA GLN A 860 12.80 20.00 4.60
C GLN A 860 11.98 18.73 4.85
N PHE A 861 10.69 18.75 4.52
CA PHE A 861 9.84 17.57 4.62
C PHE A 861 10.36 16.44 3.72
N TRP A 862 10.64 16.71 2.43
CA TRP A 862 11.18 15.70 1.53
C TRP A 862 12.59 15.23 1.90
N GLU A 863 13.45 16.10 2.41
CA GLU A 863 14.76 15.71 2.94
C GLU A 863 14.62 14.83 4.16
N SER A 864 13.65 15.09 5.05
CA SER A 864 13.40 14.21 6.19
C SER A 864 12.93 12.83 5.71
N GLN A 865 12.09 12.76 4.68
CA GLN A 865 11.69 11.50 4.05
C GLN A 865 12.88 10.83 3.35
N THR A 866 13.72 11.59 2.64
CA THR A 866 14.86 11.07 1.86
C THR A 866 16.03 10.65 2.77
N LYS A 867 16.36 11.40 3.83
CA LYS A 867 17.34 11.02 4.84
C LYS A 867 16.86 9.83 5.65
N GLN A 868 15.56 9.74 5.89
CA GLN A 868 14.99 8.51 6.40
C GLN A 868 15.17 7.39 5.35
N GLU A 869 14.79 7.56 4.08
CA GLU A 869 14.99 6.57 2.99
C GLU A 869 16.46 6.16 2.78
N GLN A 870 17.42 7.08 2.94
CA GLN A 870 18.86 6.85 2.77
C GLN A 870 19.55 6.35 4.04
N ALA A 871 19.07 6.68 5.23
CA ALA A 871 19.48 6.00 6.46
C ALA A 871 18.85 4.59 6.56
N ARG A 872 17.78 4.35 5.78
CA ARG A 872 17.08 3.08 5.60
C ARG A 872 17.66 2.19 4.48
N ALA A 873 18.54 2.72 3.62
CA ALA A 873 19.19 2.02 2.48
C ALA A 873 20.70 1.90 2.70
#